data_AF-A0A024VYZ9-F1
#
_entry.id   AF-A0A024VYZ9-F1
#
_cell.length_a   1.000
_cell.length_b   1.000
_cell.length_c   1.000
_cell.angle_alpha   90.00
_cell.angle_beta   90.00
_cell.angle_gamma   90.00
#
_symmetry.space_group_name_H-M   'P 1'
#
loop_
_entity.id
_entity.type
_entity.pdbx_description
1 polymer ?
#
loop_
_entity_poly.entity_id
_entity_poly.type
_entity_poly.pdbx_seq_one_letter_code
_entity_poly.pdbx_strand_id
1 'polypeptide(L)'
;DGENEDEDHSGSDSDESGEEDDEDDDEVQEEEATQPKEPAPTAPKKKEVDVCEKVKGLLEGKDGETTINGCNKKEDKDWTCKDADVETTNTGACMPPRRQSLCLHDLTVESDTNDKDKLKDAFIRCVAKEIHFLWHKYKKHKIQDDKLKTGTIPEDFKRQMFYTFGDYRDLCVGTDISKLNTHTQAVKTNIDRIFPPTEPTNDTIRKEFWEKNAESIWQGMLCALSYNSNDKKMDPNVQKALTGPTSKYQYNIVTFSGNNSPTLEKFAQTPQFLRWFIEWSDEFCRTRGVKIKDLEEGCKRYECNISDEDTKKKCEKECKVYEQFIKQWKPQYEQQSKKFTKDKEKTEYNGDPDVKNSTHAYEYLSKKLKPICQSGTTTDKCDYTCMENASKQPQTSACSQEQQQQGNTSPTPNHFPEAFDCPPKEIGDKCNCPKLPEPKYCVDKTAYDIRKDAETKVKNMDKSMKGKGNDFNSECNKVQKNDAANGENSCNFDKKYKKSLDNINETCKGKGVDRLKIGQKWNSKYIRSIGKYLYIPPRRQHMCINNLNEIGRYFDINNLLKTIQQAAKNEGDDIIKKLSTQYPRNKDVICKAMKYSFADLGDIIRGTDIYTHITDIEIKLKPVFETIYKNWKSSNSNNNKDKYTNVQTFRSAWWDTNRKEIWKAMTCNAPYDAKIYITKEGGYISPLTSTKNHCGHNDDPPDYDYIPQPLRWISEWGESYCLAQRDFLETMKICENCKKKNDNTDCEQTKYGACRDCKKKCEEYRQFVENWKTQFETQDKAYKEIYRNATSNGGKGEEIDENTKNFVKELEKNCKTDQKTSVDSADKYLENGGVCRRFKFVKTNTHIKNYAFHHTPPSYEEHCQCAKNFDPLDECPVDNNECKKYIKYVCPKKKFNNELEAWTHRVIRRNPKNYEDVIVPARTRQLCLQNVTRNLIRIKNEKEFKEQLLISAASEAKLLSEQYHTERDKAFQAIKYSFADIGNIIKGDDIIGNVISVQLHKLINGNKKINTSTLWWEANKEKIWNVMMCHYNGSDKKKDRCPSHGDIDEEDQFLRWMTEWATYFCNEKKKEVQEEINRCREQFTQNKYSSVDEIKKGSCYKVLHKYNHWLHNRNNEWKNLEKKYEADYKENSSSTSMPQNAQKYIDEKCNDCKCNFDEIIEKYDKSGNGISIIHSFIKEHHPEKRCDQETSVNEDIKAPEKDPSSDPPSIGPQPPSLPEYDSTNDILKTTIPVGIALALGSIAFLFMK
;
A
#
# COMPACT_ATOMS: atom_id res chain seq x y z
N ASP A 1 40.90 1.69 -6.15
CA ASP A 1 42.31 1.38 -6.46
C ASP A 1 42.30 0.40 -7.62
N GLY A 2 42.80 0.68 -8.83
CA GLY A 2 43.27 1.93 -9.45
C GLY A 2 43.14 1.74 -10.98
N GLU A 3 42.76 2.75 -11.75
CA GLU A 3 43.67 3.77 -12.31
C GLU A 3 44.47 3.26 -13.52
N ASN A 4 44.17 3.81 -14.70
CA ASN A 4 45.07 4.75 -15.38
C ASN A 4 44.40 5.30 -16.65
N GLU A 5 44.17 6.61 -16.64
CA GLU A 5 44.01 7.47 -17.82
C GLU A 5 45.30 8.31 -17.92
N ASP A 6 45.72 8.67 -19.14
CA ASP A 6 46.67 9.75 -19.38
C ASP A 6 46.12 10.61 -20.55
N GLU A 7 45.79 11.87 -20.23
CA GLU A 7 46.12 13.13 -20.95
C GLU A 7 45.87 13.23 -22.50
N ASP A 8 45.45 14.36 -23.09
CA ASP A 8 45.73 15.75 -22.70
C ASP A 8 44.88 16.84 -23.47
N HIS A 9 44.69 18.02 -22.83
CA HIS A 9 44.52 19.41 -23.36
C HIS A 9 43.53 19.73 -24.53
N SER A 10 42.85 20.91 -24.62
CA SER A 10 42.71 22.15 -23.82
C SER A 10 41.45 22.90 -24.34
N GLY A 11 40.56 23.50 -23.53
CA GLY A 11 40.61 24.88 -22.98
C GLY A 11 39.58 25.80 -23.71
N SER A 12 38.92 26.80 -23.12
CA SER A 12 38.70 27.22 -21.72
C SER A 12 37.39 28.05 -21.60
N ASP A 13 37.13 28.58 -20.39
CA ASP A 13 36.12 29.61 -20.01
C ASP A 13 34.65 29.12 -19.93
N SER A 14 34.00 28.91 -18.77
CA SER A 14 33.72 29.78 -17.59
C SER A 14 32.74 30.92 -17.89
N ASP A 15 31.72 31.28 -17.13
CA ASP A 15 30.87 30.72 -16.06
C ASP A 15 30.03 31.93 -15.55
N GLU A 16 29.03 31.68 -14.69
CA GLU A 16 28.35 32.64 -13.78
C GLU A 16 27.32 33.70 -14.25
N SER A 17 26.22 33.75 -13.47
CA SER A 17 25.30 34.89 -13.18
C SER A 17 24.38 35.41 -14.30
N GLY A 18 23.22 36.01 -14.01
CA GLY A 18 22.50 36.18 -12.73
C GLY A 18 21.46 37.32 -12.80
N GLU A 19 20.19 36.97 -12.54
CA GLU A 19 19.04 37.74 -11.97
C GLU A 19 18.79 39.25 -12.25
N GLU A 20 17.49 39.54 -12.48
CA GLU A 20 16.70 40.74 -12.10
C GLU A 20 16.95 42.08 -12.87
N ASP A 21 15.95 42.69 -13.52
CA ASP A 21 14.73 43.40 -13.04
C ASP A 21 15.10 44.81 -12.47
N ASP A 22 14.38 45.94 -12.64
CA ASP A 22 13.17 46.33 -13.39
C ASP A 22 13.11 47.90 -13.47
N GLU A 23 11.99 48.49 -13.92
CA GLU A 23 11.57 49.92 -13.74
C GLU A 23 12.38 51.01 -14.52
N ASP A 24 11.79 52.00 -15.22
CA ASP A 24 10.68 52.90 -14.82
C ASP A 24 9.85 53.44 -16.02
N ASP A 25 8.63 53.93 -15.71
CA ASP A 25 7.59 54.43 -16.64
C ASP A 25 7.84 55.86 -17.20
N ASP A 26 7.24 56.20 -18.37
CA ASP A 26 6.05 57.09 -18.43
C ASP A 26 5.53 57.38 -19.87
N GLU A 27 4.30 57.88 -19.98
CA GLU A 27 3.43 57.84 -21.18
C GLU A 27 3.32 59.18 -21.99
N VAL A 28 2.71 59.10 -23.19
CA VAL A 28 2.03 60.17 -23.99
C VAL A 28 2.74 60.80 -25.24
N GLN A 29 1.89 60.99 -26.27
CA GLN A 29 1.99 61.43 -27.68
C GLN A 29 2.59 62.86 -27.92
N GLU A 30 2.88 63.40 -29.13
CA GLU A 30 2.25 63.30 -30.49
C GLU A 30 3.15 63.88 -31.65
N GLU A 31 2.61 64.01 -32.89
CA GLU A 31 2.99 64.87 -34.07
C GLU A 31 3.65 64.29 -35.37
N GLU A 32 3.57 65.07 -36.47
CA GLU A 32 3.42 64.66 -37.91
C GLU A 32 4.55 65.05 -38.92
N ALA A 33 4.44 64.52 -40.18
CA ALA A 33 4.80 65.15 -41.49
C ALA A 33 6.31 65.32 -41.89
N THR A 34 6.79 65.33 -43.17
CA THR A 34 6.22 65.22 -44.55
C THR A 34 7.23 64.77 -45.67
N GLN A 35 6.70 64.41 -46.85
CA GLN A 35 7.21 63.96 -48.20
C GLN A 35 8.60 64.38 -48.79
N PRO A 36 9.08 63.67 -49.86
CA PRO A 36 9.08 64.25 -51.25
C PRO A 36 8.75 63.28 -52.45
N LYS A 37 8.99 63.71 -53.71
CA LYS A 37 8.23 63.45 -54.98
C LYS A 37 8.65 62.30 -55.96
N GLU A 38 7.70 62.02 -56.87
CA GLU A 38 7.60 61.17 -58.09
C GLU A 38 8.63 61.43 -59.24
N PRO A 39 8.82 60.50 -60.23
CA PRO A 39 7.83 60.10 -61.27
C PRO A 39 7.69 58.55 -61.43
N ALA A 40 7.05 57.90 -62.42
CA ALA A 40 6.55 58.24 -63.78
C ALA A 40 5.36 57.30 -64.22
N PRO A 41 4.72 57.43 -65.41
CA PRO A 41 3.37 56.88 -65.64
C PRO A 41 3.27 55.39 -66.04
N THR A 42 2.10 54.83 -65.74
CA THR A 42 1.72 53.42 -65.91
C THR A 42 1.38 53.01 -67.35
N ALA A 43 1.91 51.84 -67.76
CA ALA A 43 1.26 51.02 -68.79
C ALA A 43 0.00 50.34 -68.21
N PRO A 44 -1.07 50.11 -69.00
CA PRO A 44 -2.35 49.68 -68.45
C PRO A 44 -2.28 48.24 -67.89
N LYS A 45 -2.53 48.08 -66.59
CA LYS A 45 -2.83 46.78 -65.99
C LYS A 45 -4.01 46.16 -66.74
N LYS A 46 -3.84 44.95 -67.30
CA LYS A 46 -4.96 44.12 -67.75
C LYS A 46 -5.96 44.01 -66.59
N LYS A 47 -7.25 44.22 -66.87
CA LYS A 47 -8.31 44.01 -65.87
C LYS A 47 -8.29 42.53 -65.45
N GLU A 48 -7.89 42.28 -64.21
CA GLU A 48 -8.00 40.95 -63.63
C GLU A 48 -9.49 40.66 -63.41
N VAL A 49 -10.01 39.61 -64.04
CA VAL A 49 -11.43 39.26 -63.98
C VAL A 49 -11.69 38.53 -62.67
N ASP A 50 -12.63 39.03 -61.87
CA ASP A 50 -13.03 38.46 -60.58
C ASP A 50 -13.30 36.94 -60.69
N VAL A 51 -12.60 36.17 -59.84
CA VAL A 51 -12.72 34.73 -59.72
C VAL A 51 -14.18 34.31 -59.48
N CYS A 52 -14.92 35.04 -58.63
CA CYS A 52 -16.31 34.69 -58.35
C CYS A 52 -17.23 34.92 -59.54
N GLU A 53 -17.02 35.95 -60.37
CA GLU A 53 -17.80 36.15 -61.60
C GLU A 53 -17.50 35.05 -62.65
N LYS A 54 -16.24 34.57 -62.74
CA LYS A 54 -15.93 33.37 -63.56
C LYS A 54 -16.68 32.13 -63.08
N VAL A 55 -16.70 31.89 -61.76
CA VAL A 55 -17.37 30.73 -61.16
C VAL A 55 -18.90 30.82 -61.29
N LYS A 56 -19.46 32.02 -61.13
CA LYS A 56 -20.88 32.31 -61.36
C LYS A 56 -21.29 31.97 -62.79
N GLY A 57 -20.57 32.46 -63.80
CA GLY A 57 -20.85 32.12 -65.21
C GLY A 57 -20.68 30.63 -65.56
N LEU A 58 -19.85 29.88 -64.81
CA LEU A 58 -19.70 28.43 -64.96
C LEU A 58 -20.88 27.63 -64.35
N LEU A 59 -21.42 28.10 -63.23
CA LEU A 59 -22.45 27.39 -62.45
C LEU A 59 -23.88 27.89 -62.72
N GLU A 60 -24.08 29.02 -63.40
CA GLU A 60 -25.40 29.61 -63.65
C GLU A 60 -26.38 28.61 -64.30
N GLY A 61 -27.59 28.51 -63.72
CA GLY A 61 -28.64 27.60 -64.17
C GLY A 61 -28.44 26.11 -63.82
N LYS A 62 -27.32 25.72 -63.21
CA LYS A 62 -27.03 24.32 -62.85
C LYS A 62 -27.70 23.90 -61.54
N ASP A 63 -28.10 22.63 -61.45
CA ASP A 63 -28.84 22.06 -60.31
C ASP A 63 -28.02 21.11 -59.42
N GLY A 64 -26.82 20.71 -59.84
CA GLY A 64 -25.98 19.76 -59.09
C GLY A 64 -26.32 18.28 -59.34
N GLU A 65 -27.33 17.98 -60.16
CA GLU A 65 -27.56 16.63 -60.70
C GLU A 65 -26.98 16.49 -62.11
N THR A 66 -27.06 17.57 -62.91
CA THR A 66 -26.62 17.62 -64.30
C THR A 66 -25.11 17.77 -64.45
N THR A 67 -24.52 17.05 -65.41
CA THR A 67 -23.10 17.15 -65.78
C THR A 67 -22.72 18.57 -66.19
N ILE A 68 -21.63 19.10 -65.64
CA ILE A 68 -21.07 20.42 -65.99
C ILE A 68 -19.70 20.16 -66.62
N ASN A 69 -19.56 20.46 -67.92
CA ASN A 69 -18.32 20.39 -68.68
C ASN A 69 -17.46 19.17 -68.29
N GLY A 70 -17.97 17.97 -68.62
CA GLY A 70 -17.34 16.67 -68.37
C GLY A 70 -17.26 16.20 -66.92
N CYS A 71 -17.64 17.01 -65.92
CA CYS A 71 -17.69 16.60 -64.52
C CYS A 71 -19.12 16.26 -64.09
N ASN A 72 -19.28 15.08 -63.47
CA ASN A 72 -20.56 14.51 -63.04
C ASN A 72 -20.82 14.74 -61.53
N LYS A 73 -22.08 14.57 -61.12
CA LYS A 73 -22.50 14.50 -59.72
C LYS A 73 -21.71 13.46 -58.92
N LYS A 74 -21.57 13.68 -57.61
CA LYS A 74 -20.87 12.74 -56.71
C LYS A 74 -21.82 11.65 -56.23
N GLU A 75 -21.36 10.42 -56.32
CA GLU A 75 -22.03 9.22 -55.79
C GLU A 75 -21.31 8.71 -54.54
N ASP A 76 -21.91 7.75 -53.83
CA ASP A 76 -21.23 7.01 -52.77
C ASP A 76 -20.28 5.96 -53.35
N LYS A 77 -19.05 5.92 -52.80
CA LYS A 77 -18.00 4.95 -53.13
C LYS A 77 -17.30 4.55 -51.83
N ASP A 78 -16.83 3.31 -51.77
CA ASP A 78 -15.96 2.84 -50.70
C ASP A 78 -14.49 3.26 -50.92
N TRP A 79 -13.70 3.25 -49.85
CA TRP A 79 -12.24 3.34 -49.92
C TRP A 79 -11.66 2.17 -50.72
N THR A 80 -10.74 2.46 -51.65
CA THR A 80 -10.05 1.41 -52.39
C THR A 80 -8.58 1.31 -51.98
N CYS A 81 -8.17 0.13 -51.51
CA CYS A 81 -6.81 -0.15 -51.07
C CYS A 81 -6.11 -1.14 -52.02
N LYS A 82 -6.42 -1.06 -53.33
CA LYS A 82 -5.84 -1.97 -54.32
C LYS A 82 -4.56 -1.36 -54.88
N ASP A 83 -3.52 -2.17 -55.02
CA ASP A 83 -2.26 -1.76 -55.68
C ASP A 83 -2.45 -1.42 -57.17
N ALA A 84 -3.63 -1.69 -57.73
CA ALA A 84 -4.04 -1.25 -59.06
C ALA A 84 -4.45 0.24 -59.13
N ASP A 85 -4.75 0.87 -57.99
CA ASP A 85 -5.28 2.25 -57.94
C ASP A 85 -4.19 3.29 -57.63
N VAL A 86 -3.02 2.86 -57.13
CA VAL A 86 -1.87 3.69 -56.77
C VAL A 86 -0.63 3.32 -57.57
N GLU A 87 0.36 4.21 -57.62
CA GLU A 87 1.67 3.89 -58.19
C GLU A 87 2.38 2.75 -57.43
N THR A 88 3.24 1.99 -58.10
CA THR A 88 3.91 0.80 -57.52
C THR A 88 4.86 1.13 -56.38
N THR A 89 5.40 2.34 -56.34
CA THR A 89 6.18 2.91 -55.23
C THR A 89 5.31 3.20 -53.99
N ASN A 90 3.98 3.27 -54.17
CA ASN A 90 2.99 3.68 -53.19
C ASN A 90 1.99 2.57 -52.78
N THR A 91 2.23 1.32 -53.23
CA THR A 91 1.60 0.09 -52.71
C THR A 91 1.42 0.14 -51.19
N GLY A 92 0.18 -0.09 -50.75
CA GLY A 92 -0.23 0.00 -49.35
C GLY A 92 -0.99 1.28 -48.95
N ALA A 93 -1.12 2.28 -49.83
CA ALA A 93 -2.04 3.40 -49.62
C ALA A 93 -3.50 3.02 -49.98
N CYS A 94 -4.47 3.65 -49.32
CA CYS A 94 -5.89 3.58 -49.70
C CYS A 94 -6.32 4.91 -50.34
N MET A 95 -7.00 4.86 -51.49
CA MET A 95 -7.48 6.04 -52.19
C MET A 95 -8.87 6.47 -51.66
N PRO A 96 -9.03 7.74 -51.23
CA PRO A 96 -10.31 8.26 -50.75
C PRO A 96 -11.42 8.18 -51.82
N PRO A 97 -12.68 7.86 -51.45
CA PRO A 97 -13.85 7.95 -52.33
C PRO A 97 -13.95 9.25 -53.14
N ARG A 98 -13.56 10.35 -52.47
CA ARG A 98 -13.46 11.70 -53.00
C ARG A 98 -12.44 11.80 -54.14
N ARG A 99 -11.19 11.35 -53.93
CA ARG A 99 -10.11 11.32 -54.95
C ARG A 99 -10.50 10.48 -56.17
N GLN A 100 -11.15 9.32 -55.95
CA GLN A 100 -11.64 8.42 -57.01
C GLN A 100 -12.71 9.03 -57.93
N SER A 101 -13.22 10.22 -57.63
CA SER A 101 -14.24 10.92 -58.44
C SER A 101 -13.93 12.41 -58.64
N LEU A 102 -12.68 12.83 -58.42
CA LEU A 102 -12.22 14.21 -58.54
C LEU A 102 -12.45 14.78 -59.95
N CYS A 103 -12.96 16.01 -60.05
CA CYS A 103 -13.28 16.68 -61.30
C CYS A 103 -12.00 17.17 -62.00
N LEU A 104 -11.53 16.42 -62.99
CA LEU A 104 -10.29 16.73 -63.73
C LEU A 104 -10.51 17.22 -65.17
N HIS A 105 -11.75 17.30 -65.66
CA HIS A 105 -12.02 17.46 -67.10
C HIS A 105 -11.30 18.65 -67.76
N ASP A 106 -11.37 19.84 -67.18
CA ASP A 106 -10.82 21.05 -67.83
C ASP A 106 -9.28 21.04 -67.81
N LEU A 107 -8.67 20.28 -66.90
CA LEU A 107 -7.22 20.00 -66.88
C LEU A 107 -6.81 18.94 -67.92
N THR A 108 -7.74 18.10 -68.41
CA THR A 108 -7.48 17.15 -69.51
C THR A 108 -7.57 17.80 -70.90
N VAL A 109 -8.21 18.97 -71.02
CA VAL A 109 -8.41 19.67 -72.28
C VAL A 109 -7.17 20.49 -72.63
N GLU A 110 -6.53 20.20 -73.77
CA GLU A 110 -5.26 20.80 -74.17
C GLU A 110 -5.37 22.32 -74.43
N SER A 111 -6.46 22.77 -75.08
CA SER A 111 -6.73 24.19 -75.39
C SER A 111 -6.91 25.07 -74.15
N ASP A 112 -7.33 24.43 -73.05
CA ASP A 112 -7.66 25.03 -71.77
C ASP A 112 -6.45 25.05 -70.81
N THR A 113 -5.33 24.47 -71.24
CA THR A 113 -4.11 24.28 -70.44
C THR A 113 -2.84 24.61 -71.21
N ASN A 114 -2.93 25.32 -72.35
CA ASN A 114 -1.77 25.61 -73.22
C ASN A 114 -0.96 26.87 -72.87
N ASP A 115 -1.31 27.55 -71.78
CA ASP A 115 -0.49 28.57 -71.14
C ASP A 115 -0.76 28.61 -69.62
N LYS A 116 0.06 29.37 -68.88
CA LYS A 116 -0.03 29.45 -67.40
C LYS A 116 -1.33 30.10 -66.90
N ASP A 117 -1.86 31.09 -67.60
CA ASP A 117 -3.09 31.80 -67.18
C ASP A 117 -4.33 30.91 -67.41
N LYS A 118 -4.36 30.18 -68.54
CA LYS A 118 -5.41 29.20 -68.81
C LYS A 118 -5.34 28.01 -67.87
N LEU A 119 -4.15 27.52 -67.54
CA LEU A 119 -3.96 26.46 -66.55
C LEU A 119 -4.51 26.88 -65.18
N LYS A 120 -4.23 28.12 -64.73
CA LYS A 120 -4.85 28.70 -63.52
C LYS A 120 -6.38 28.66 -63.62
N ASP A 121 -6.94 29.14 -64.72
CA ASP A 121 -8.39 29.16 -64.92
C ASP A 121 -9.00 27.75 -65.02
N ALA A 122 -8.30 26.77 -65.57
CA ALA A 122 -8.74 25.37 -65.61
C ALA A 122 -8.78 24.75 -64.21
N PHE A 123 -7.78 25.02 -63.34
CA PHE A 123 -7.86 24.67 -61.92
C PHE A 123 -9.07 25.32 -61.25
N ILE A 124 -9.30 26.64 -61.43
CA ILE A 124 -10.45 27.36 -60.87
C ILE A 124 -11.79 26.72 -61.31
N ARG A 125 -11.95 26.39 -62.59
CA ARG A 125 -13.17 25.72 -63.09
C ARG A 125 -13.33 24.30 -62.51
N CYS A 126 -12.25 23.53 -62.42
CA CYS A 126 -12.26 22.20 -61.84
C CYS A 126 -12.67 22.21 -60.36
N VAL A 127 -12.02 23.03 -59.52
CA VAL A 127 -12.34 23.09 -58.08
C VAL A 127 -13.75 23.65 -57.83
N ALA A 128 -14.23 24.58 -58.66
CA ALA A 128 -15.59 25.10 -58.55
C ALA A 128 -16.65 24.03 -58.82
N LYS A 129 -16.47 23.26 -59.90
CA LYS A 129 -17.34 22.10 -60.22
C LYS A 129 -17.26 21.03 -59.13
N GLU A 130 -16.06 20.76 -58.61
CA GLU A 130 -15.84 19.81 -57.52
C GLU A 130 -16.65 20.16 -56.27
N ILE A 131 -16.51 21.40 -55.78
CA ILE A 131 -17.21 21.86 -54.57
C ILE A 131 -18.71 21.97 -54.79
N HIS A 132 -19.18 22.41 -55.95
CA HIS A 132 -20.61 22.43 -56.30
C HIS A 132 -21.25 21.04 -56.15
N PHE A 133 -20.66 20.01 -56.75
CA PHE A 133 -21.19 18.64 -56.66
C PHE A 133 -20.99 18.01 -55.27
N LEU A 134 -19.87 18.27 -54.58
CA LEU A 134 -19.65 17.80 -53.20
C LEU A 134 -20.65 18.43 -52.23
N TRP A 135 -20.91 19.73 -52.32
CA TRP A 135 -21.89 20.43 -51.49
C TRP A 135 -23.32 19.94 -51.75
N HIS A 136 -23.66 19.71 -53.01
CA HIS A 136 -24.95 19.12 -53.38
C HIS A 136 -25.16 17.73 -52.78
N LYS A 137 -24.13 16.86 -52.86
CA LYS A 137 -24.15 15.56 -52.18
C LYS A 137 -24.27 15.73 -50.66
N TYR A 138 -23.46 16.59 -50.05
CA TYR A 138 -23.46 16.83 -48.59
C TYR A 138 -24.87 17.19 -48.06
N LYS A 139 -25.58 18.08 -48.76
CA LYS A 139 -26.97 18.48 -48.43
C LYS A 139 -27.96 17.32 -48.45
N LYS A 140 -27.82 16.33 -49.35
CA LYS A 140 -28.74 15.18 -49.43
C LYS A 140 -28.72 14.29 -48.18
N HIS A 141 -27.59 14.21 -47.48
CA HIS A 141 -27.43 13.32 -46.32
C HIS A 141 -27.47 14.05 -44.97
N LYS A 142 -27.51 15.39 -44.94
CA LYS A 142 -27.46 16.18 -43.69
C LYS A 142 -28.36 17.42 -43.72
N ILE A 143 -29.26 17.50 -42.73
CA ILE A 143 -30.12 18.66 -42.47
C ILE A 143 -29.31 19.76 -41.74
N GLN A 144 -28.36 20.40 -42.44
CA GLN A 144 -27.53 21.50 -41.91
C GLN A 144 -27.41 22.70 -42.87
N ASP A 145 -28.42 22.92 -43.72
CA ASP A 145 -28.47 24.01 -44.70
C ASP A 145 -28.39 25.42 -44.04
N ASP A 146 -28.78 25.53 -42.77
CA ASP A 146 -28.87 26.80 -42.05
C ASP A 146 -27.52 27.35 -41.55
N LYS A 147 -26.48 26.50 -41.37
CA LYS A 147 -25.14 26.97 -40.98
C LYS A 147 -24.48 27.80 -42.10
N LEU A 148 -24.67 27.39 -43.36
CA LEU A 148 -24.03 28.09 -44.48
C LEU A 148 -24.69 29.46 -44.76
N LYS A 149 -26.01 29.57 -44.55
CA LYS A 149 -26.76 30.84 -44.66
C LYS A 149 -26.28 31.92 -43.68
N THR A 150 -25.75 31.52 -42.52
CA THR A 150 -25.10 32.44 -41.56
C THR A 150 -23.61 32.68 -41.85
N GLY A 151 -23.13 32.27 -43.03
CA GLY A 151 -21.74 32.44 -43.46
C GLY A 151 -20.76 31.46 -42.81
N THR A 152 -21.23 30.34 -42.24
CA THR A 152 -20.37 29.33 -41.60
C THR A 152 -20.38 28.00 -42.35
N ILE A 153 -19.24 27.63 -42.92
CA ILE A 153 -19.01 26.32 -43.53
C ILE A 153 -19.05 25.24 -42.43
N PRO A 154 -19.85 24.16 -42.56
CA PRO A 154 -19.83 23.02 -41.64
C PRO A 154 -18.43 22.40 -41.55
N GLU A 155 -17.96 22.11 -40.33
CA GLU A 155 -16.55 21.77 -40.10
C GLU A 155 -16.11 20.48 -40.81
N ASP A 156 -16.98 19.49 -40.98
CA ASP A 156 -16.65 18.27 -41.73
C ASP A 156 -16.75 18.40 -43.25
N PHE A 157 -17.48 19.41 -43.75
CA PHE A 157 -17.40 19.80 -45.15
C PHE A 157 -16.11 20.58 -45.42
N LYS A 158 -15.73 21.51 -44.52
CA LYS A 158 -14.47 22.25 -44.59
C LYS A 158 -13.26 21.31 -44.69
N ARG A 159 -13.26 20.19 -43.96
CA ARG A 159 -12.21 19.16 -44.09
C ARG A 159 -12.15 18.54 -45.49
N GLN A 160 -13.28 18.17 -46.08
CA GLN A 160 -13.33 17.68 -47.47
C GLN A 160 -12.79 18.72 -48.47
N MET A 161 -13.04 20.01 -48.24
CA MET A 161 -12.43 21.08 -49.05
C MET A 161 -10.90 21.11 -48.90
N PHE A 162 -10.37 20.98 -47.69
CA PHE A 162 -8.91 20.96 -47.44
C PHE A 162 -8.23 19.74 -48.09
N TYR A 163 -8.80 18.53 -47.96
CA TYR A 163 -8.26 17.33 -48.64
C TYR A 163 -8.31 17.48 -50.18
N THR A 164 -9.41 18.04 -50.71
CA THR A 164 -9.58 18.32 -52.15
C THR A 164 -8.54 19.31 -52.67
N PHE A 165 -8.32 20.41 -51.96
CA PHE A 165 -7.31 21.39 -52.31
C PHE A 165 -5.90 20.78 -52.32
N GLY A 166 -5.60 19.91 -51.35
CA GLY A 166 -4.37 19.11 -51.31
C GLY A 166 -4.18 18.23 -52.55
N ASP A 167 -5.20 17.47 -52.96
CA ASP A 167 -5.12 16.61 -54.15
C ASP A 167 -4.90 17.39 -55.46
N TYR A 168 -5.53 18.58 -55.61
CA TYR A 168 -5.25 19.45 -56.76
C TYR A 168 -3.83 20.03 -56.73
N ARG A 169 -3.29 20.32 -55.53
CA ARG A 169 -1.89 20.72 -55.38
C ARG A 169 -0.95 19.62 -55.84
N ASP A 170 -1.18 18.38 -55.40
CA ASP A 170 -0.33 17.23 -55.76
C ASP A 170 -0.28 17.00 -57.28
N LEU A 171 -1.44 17.13 -57.95
CA LEU A 171 -1.52 17.08 -59.42
C LEU A 171 -0.73 18.21 -60.09
N CYS A 172 -0.72 19.42 -59.51
CA CYS A 172 0.03 20.55 -60.04
C CYS A 172 1.55 20.41 -59.83
N VAL A 173 1.98 20.00 -58.63
CA VAL A 173 3.41 19.93 -58.26
C VAL A 173 4.06 18.59 -58.58
N GLY A 174 3.30 17.61 -59.08
CA GLY A 174 3.82 16.31 -59.51
C GLY A 174 3.99 15.27 -58.39
N THR A 175 3.33 15.45 -57.24
CA THR A 175 3.39 14.56 -56.07
C THR A 175 2.17 13.64 -55.91
N ASP A 176 1.31 13.55 -56.93
CA ASP A 176 0.12 12.69 -56.91
C ASP A 176 0.52 11.21 -57.06
N ILE A 177 0.09 10.38 -56.10
CA ILE A 177 0.46 8.96 -56.00
C ILE A 177 -0.58 8.03 -56.67
N SER A 178 -1.58 8.59 -57.34
CA SER A 178 -2.61 7.81 -58.02
C SER A 178 -2.05 7.16 -59.28
N LYS A 179 -2.49 5.93 -59.59
CA LYS A 179 -2.02 5.27 -60.80
C LYS A 179 -2.53 6.02 -62.03
N LEU A 180 -1.63 6.26 -62.98
CA LEU A 180 -1.94 6.94 -64.23
C LEU A 180 -3.00 6.17 -65.01
N ASN A 181 -4.16 6.80 -65.16
CA ASN A 181 -5.28 6.38 -66.00
C ASN A 181 -5.48 7.42 -67.13
N THR A 182 -6.40 7.19 -68.05
CA THR A 182 -6.63 8.07 -69.21
C THR A 182 -6.77 9.55 -68.84
N HIS A 183 -7.42 9.87 -67.72
CA HIS A 183 -7.61 11.26 -67.28
C HIS A 183 -6.39 11.80 -66.51
N THR A 184 -5.84 11.08 -65.54
CA THR A 184 -4.67 11.56 -64.78
C THR A 184 -3.41 11.63 -65.65
N GLN A 185 -3.26 10.74 -66.63
CA GLN A 185 -2.22 10.83 -67.66
C GLN A 185 -2.39 12.09 -68.52
N ALA A 186 -3.61 12.41 -68.97
CA ALA A 186 -3.86 13.61 -69.76
C ALA A 186 -3.56 14.90 -68.96
N VAL A 187 -3.98 14.97 -67.69
CA VAL A 187 -3.61 16.07 -66.78
C VAL A 187 -2.10 16.19 -66.64
N LYS A 188 -1.41 15.06 -66.35
CA LYS A 188 0.05 15.05 -66.21
C LYS A 188 0.74 15.54 -67.49
N THR A 189 0.35 15.03 -68.66
CA THR A 189 0.91 15.44 -69.95
C THR A 189 0.68 16.92 -70.24
N ASN A 190 -0.50 17.46 -69.94
CA ASN A 190 -0.81 18.88 -70.15
C ASN A 190 0.02 19.79 -69.22
N ILE A 191 0.22 19.40 -67.95
CA ILE A 191 1.03 20.14 -66.98
C ILE A 191 2.53 20.02 -67.34
N ASP A 192 3.00 18.82 -67.69
CA ASP A 192 4.37 18.58 -68.16
C ASP A 192 4.69 19.39 -69.43
N ARG A 193 3.73 19.65 -70.31
CA ARG A 193 3.91 20.53 -71.49
C ARG A 193 4.15 22.00 -71.11
N ILE A 194 3.57 22.48 -70.01
CA ILE A 194 3.79 23.84 -69.48
C ILE A 194 5.06 23.93 -68.61
N PHE A 195 5.44 22.81 -67.99
CA PHE A 195 6.61 22.69 -67.11
C PHE A 195 7.43 21.42 -67.48
N PRO A 196 8.21 21.43 -68.58
CA PRO A 196 8.89 20.24 -69.11
C PRO A 196 9.78 19.52 -68.08
N PRO A 197 9.75 18.17 -67.99
CA PRO A 197 10.48 17.43 -66.95
C PRO A 197 12.01 17.35 -67.14
N THR A 198 12.60 18.10 -68.09
CA THR A 198 14.02 17.99 -68.48
C THR A 198 14.97 18.90 -67.69
N GLU A 199 14.48 19.77 -66.82
CA GLU A 199 15.27 20.73 -66.03
C GLU A 199 15.04 20.53 -64.52
N PRO A 200 16.08 20.39 -63.68
CA PRO A 200 15.93 20.21 -62.21
C PRO A 200 15.23 21.39 -61.50
N THR A 201 15.21 22.56 -62.12
CA THR A 201 14.56 23.78 -61.63
C THR A 201 13.03 23.73 -61.74
N ASN A 202 12.46 22.85 -62.56
CA ASN A 202 11.02 22.89 -62.87
C ASN A 202 10.10 22.40 -61.76
N ASP A 203 10.57 21.57 -60.82
CA ASP A 203 9.82 21.25 -59.60
C ASP A 203 9.64 22.48 -58.69
N THR A 204 10.63 23.38 -58.68
CA THR A 204 10.54 24.68 -58.00
C THR A 204 9.54 25.60 -58.73
N ILE A 205 9.61 25.68 -60.06
CA ILE A 205 8.67 26.51 -60.85
C ILE A 205 7.21 26.02 -60.73
N ARG A 206 6.96 24.72 -60.58
CA ARG A 206 5.61 24.19 -60.30
C ARG A 206 5.10 24.60 -58.92
N LYS A 207 5.97 24.62 -57.90
CA LYS A 207 5.64 25.09 -56.54
C LYS A 207 5.35 26.60 -56.55
N GLU A 208 6.21 27.40 -57.15
CA GLU A 208 6.01 28.85 -57.33
C GLU A 208 4.71 29.16 -58.09
N PHE A 209 4.40 28.39 -59.14
CA PHE A 209 3.13 28.53 -59.86
C PHE A 209 1.93 28.19 -58.99
N TRP A 210 2.00 27.13 -58.18
CA TRP A 210 0.93 26.81 -57.25
C TRP A 210 0.78 27.90 -56.20
N GLU A 211 1.85 28.28 -55.49
CA GLU A 211 1.87 29.31 -54.44
C GLU A 211 1.28 30.64 -54.93
N LYS A 212 1.67 31.10 -56.14
CA LYS A 212 1.14 32.32 -56.75
C LYS A 212 -0.37 32.27 -57.07
N ASN A 213 -0.95 31.08 -57.24
CA ASN A 213 -2.34 30.92 -57.70
C ASN A 213 -3.27 30.22 -56.69
N ALA A 214 -2.69 29.68 -55.61
CA ALA A 214 -3.36 28.91 -54.57
C ALA A 214 -4.55 29.67 -53.94
N GLU A 215 -4.36 30.97 -53.67
CA GLU A 215 -5.42 31.84 -53.17
C GLU A 215 -6.59 31.96 -54.16
N SER A 216 -6.33 32.21 -55.45
CA SER A 216 -7.39 32.28 -56.47
C SER A 216 -8.13 30.94 -56.66
N ILE A 217 -7.41 29.82 -56.54
CA ILE A 217 -7.99 28.47 -56.62
C ILE A 217 -8.91 28.22 -55.40
N TRP A 218 -8.43 28.55 -54.19
CA TRP A 218 -9.23 28.46 -52.97
C TRP A 218 -10.44 29.41 -52.97
N GLN A 219 -10.27 30.64 -53.46
CA GLN A 219 -11.37 31.57 -53.69
C GLN A 219 -12.42 30.96 -54.62
N GLY A 220 -12.01 30.27 -55.71
CA GLY A 220 -12.92 29.53 -56.59
C GLY A 220 -13.77 28.48 -55.87
N MET A 221 -13.19 27.78 -54.88
CA MET A 221 -13.89 26.83 -54.01
C MET A 221 -14.93 27.52 -53.12
N LEU A 222 -14.58 28.67 -52.54
CA LEU A 222 -15.49 29.47 -51.70
C LEU A 222 -16.63 30.12 -52.51
N CYS A 223 -16.33 30.67 -53.69
CA CYS A 223 -17.34 31.20 -54.61
C CYS A 223 -18.34 30.09 -54.97
N ALA A 224 -17.86 28.90 -55.37
CA ALA A 224 -18.73 27.78 -55.73
C ALA A 224 -19.61 27.31 -54.56
N LEU A 225 -19.12 27.37 -53.32
CA LEU A 225 -19.91 27.02 -52.14
C LEU A 225 -21.07 28.01 -51.87
N SER A 226 -20.93 29.28 -52.27
CA SER A 226 -22.02 30.27 -52.20
C SER A 226 -23.12 30.10 -53.27
N TYR A 227 -23.01 29.11 -54.15
CA TYR A 227 -24.03 28.79 -55.15
C TYR A 227 -25.16 27.93 -54.56
N ASN A 228 -26.40 28.42 -54.64
CA ASN A 228 -27.57 27.65 -54.23
C ASN A 228 -28.14 26.85 -55.42
N SER A 229 -27.90 25.53 -55.43
CA SER A 229 -28.41 24.60 -56.44
C SER A 229 -29.94 24.60 -56.62
N ASN A 230 -30.71 24.97 -55.60
CA ASN A 230 -32.18 25.02 -55.67
C ASN A 230 -32.66 26.28 -56.39
N ASP A 231 -32.09 27.44 -56.02
CA ASP A 231 -32.43 28.74 -56.62
C ASP A 231 -31.68 29.01 -57.94
N LYS A 232 -30.74 28.13 -58.28
CA LYS A 232 -29.88 28.15 -59.47
C LYS A 232 -29.08 29.46 -59.67
N LYS A 233 -28.64 30.05 -58.55
CA LYS A 233 -27.92 31.34 -58.50
C LYS A 233 -26.93 31.40 -57.32
N MET A 234 -25.97 32.32 -57.40
CA MET A 234 -25.16 32.71 -56.24
C MET A 234 -26.00 33.44 -55.20
N ASP A 235 -25.78 33.15 -53.92
CA ASP A 235 -26.25 33.97 -52.80
C ASP A 235 -25.19 35.05 -52.48
N PRO A 236 -25.46 36.35 -52.73
CA PRO A 236 -24.48 37.40 -52.52
C PRO A 236 -24.09 37.60 -51.04
N ASN A 237 -24.96 37.25 -50.09
CA ASN A 237 -24.69 37.38 -48.67
C ASN A 237 -23.73 36.28 -48.22
N VAL A 238 -23.99 35.03 -48.63
CA VAL A 238 -23.08 33.91 -48.37
C VAL A 238 -21.75 34.13 -49.07
N GLN A 239 -21.76 34.56 -50.35
CA GLN A 239 -20.55 34.90 -51.09
C GLN A 239 -19.71 35.93 -50.33
N LYS A 240 -20.30 37.07 -49.96
CA LYS A 240 -19.61 38.15 -49.22
C LYS A 240 -19.10 37.67 -47.85
N ALA A 241 -19.83 36.81 -47.15
CA ALA A 241 -19.41 36.23 -45.88
C ALA A 241 -18.23 35.25 -46.03
N LEU A 242 -18.17 34.49 -47.13
CA LEU A 242 -17.10 33.52 -47.38
C LEU A 242 -15.84 34.14 -48.01
N THR A 243 -15.96 35.14 -48.89
CA THR A 243 -14.82 35.71 -49.65
C THR A 243 -14.48 37.16 -49.30
N GLY A 244 -15.20 37.79 -48.36
CA GLY A 244 -14.99 39.20 -48.02
C GLY A 244 -13.69 39.50 -47.24
N PRO A 245 -13.29 40.78 -47.13
CA PRO A 245 -12.08 41.20 -46.40
C PRO A 245 -12.06 40.84 -44.90
N THR A 246 -13.22 40.53 -44.31
CA THR A 246 -13.37 40.10 -42.90
C THR A 246 -13.64 38.61 -42.75
N SER A 247 -13.50 37.81 -43.83
CA SER A 247 -13.82 36.38 -43.80
C SER A 247 -12.70 35.57 -43.14
N LYS A 248 -13.07 34.77 -42.12
CA LYS A 248 -12.21 33.75 -41.50
C LYS A 248 -11.80 32.61 -42.45
N TYR A 249 -12.30 32.59 -43.69
CA TYR A 249 -11.99 31.59 -44.70
C TYR A 249 -10.96 32.05 -45.74
N GLN A 250 -10.35 33.23 -45.57
CA GLN A 250 -9.23 33.69 -46.41
C GLN A 250 -8.05 32.71 -46.39
N TYR A 251 -7.40 32.58 -47.56
CA TYR A 251 -6.43 31.51 -47.85
C TYR A 251 -5.27 31.42 -46.83
N ASN A 252 -4.72 32.57 -46.45
CA ASN A 252 -3.58 32.71 -45.55
C ASN A 252 -3.89 32.43 -44.06
N ILE A 253 -5.15 32.60 -43.63
CA ILE A 253 -5.57 32.47 -42.22
C ILE A 253 -6.49 31.27 -41.95
N VAL A 254 -7.04 30.63 -42.98
CA VAL A 254 -8.03 29.56 -42.78
C VAL A 254 -7.37 28.28 -42.24
N THR A 255 -7.88 27.82 -41.10
CA THR A 255 -7.43 26.62 -40.39
C THR A 255 -8.57 25.63 -40.16
N PHE A 256 -8.23 24.44 -39.66
CA PHE A 256 -9.17 23.58 -38.95
C PHE A 256 -9.64 24.22 -37.62
N SER A 257 -10.57 23.56 -36.92
CA SER A 257 -11.17 24.08 -35.67
C SER A 257 -10.45 23.69 -34.39
N GLY A 258 -9.43 22.81 -34.43
CA GLY A 258 -8.65 22.45 -33.25
C GLY A 258 -7.64 23.52 -32.86
N ASN A 259 -7.20 23.48 -31.60
CA ASN A 259 -6.11 24.34 -31.12
C ASN A 259 -4.82 23.96 -31.85
N ASN A 260 -4.01 24.97 -32.21
CA ASN A 260 -2.76 24.81 -32.96
C ASN A 260 -2.94 24.10 -34.33
N SER A 261 -4.08 24.31 -34.98
CA SER A 261 -4.35 23.85 -36.35
C SER A 261 -3.32 24.37 -37.35
N PRO A 262 -2.89 23.56 -38.35
CA PRO A 262 -2.19 24.09 -39.51
C PRO A 262 -3.11 24.96 -40.38
N THR A 263 -2.53 25.93 -41.09
CA THR A 263 -3.19 26.62 -42.21
C THR A 263 -3.46 25.66 -43.35
N LEU A 264 -4.42 26.00 -44.22
CA LEU A 264 -4.73 25.25 -45.44
C LEU A 264 -3.47 24.94 -46.28
N GLU A 265 -2.60 25.93 -46.46
CA GLU A 265 -1.36 25.77 -47.21
C GLU A 265 -0.44 24.72 -46.55
N LYS A 266 -0.14 24.88 -45.26
CA LYS A 266 0.74 23.96 -44.52
C LYS A 266 0.20 22.53 -44.52
N PHE A 267 -1.12 22.37 -44.48
CA PHE A 267 -1.79 21.07 -44.61
C PHE A 267 -1.73 20.49 -46.04
N ALA A 268 -1.82 21.34 -47.07
CA ALA A 268 -1.66 20.94 -48.47
C ALA A 268 -0.20 20.59 -48.84
N GLN A 269 0.77 20.96 -48.01
CA GLN A 269 2.19 20.58 -48.16
C GLN A 269 2.54 19.19 -47.59
N THR A 270 1.73 18.62 -46.69
CA THR A 270 1.90 17.25 -46.17
C THR A 270 2.01 16.22 -47.32
N PRO A 271 2.76 15.11 -47.19
CA PRO A 271 2.76 14.05 -48.21
C PRO A 271 1.35 13.47 -48.47
N GLN A 272 0.99 13.25 -49.74
CA GLN A 272 -0.39 12.87 -50.13
C GLN A 272 -0.88 11.60 -49.42
N PHE A 273 -0.02 10.59 -49.28
CA PHE A 273 -0.32 9.37 -48.53
C PHE A 273 -0.75 9.67 -47.08
N LEU A 274 -0.04 10.55 -46.37
CA LEU A 274 -0.38 10.92 -45.00
C LEU A 274 -1.69 11.71 -44.94
N ARG A 275 -1.96 12.61 -45.90
CA ARG A 275 -3.27 13.26 -46.03
C ARG A 275 -4.41 12.26 -46.17
N TRP A 276 -4.29 11.29 -47.08
CA TRP A 276 -5.31 10.27 -47.27
C TRP A 276 -5.47 9.37 -46.04
N PHE A 277 -4.38 9.05 -45.32
CA PHE A 277 -4.46 8.25 -44.11
C PHE A 277 -5.10 9.02 -42.92
N ILE A 278 -4.88 10.34 -42.87
CA ILE A 278 -5.57 11.24 -41.93
C ILE A 278 -7.07 11.35 -42.29
N GLU A 279 -7.41 11.52 -43.58
CA GLU A 279 -8.80 11.51 -44.08
C GLU A 279 -9.53 10.20 -43.73
N TRP A 280 -8.85 9.07 -43.96
CA TRP A 280 -9.32 7.73 -43.60
C TRP A 280 -9.61 7.62 -42.09
N SER A 281 -8.72 8.15 -41.25
CA SER A 281 -8.84 8.06 -39.79
C SER A 281 -9.94 8.96 -39.20
N ASP A 282 -10.15 10.18 -39.74
CA ASP A 282 -11.29 11.04 -39.39
C ASP A 282 -12.61 10.37 -39.77
N GLU A 283 -12.71 9.83 -40.99
CA GLU A 283 -13.93 9.13 -41.41
C GLU A 283 -14.22 7.88 -40.59
N PHE A 284 -13.19 7.06 -40.31
CA PHE A 284 -13.30 5.89 -39.45
C PHE A 284 -13.79 6.27 -38.04
N CYS A 285 -13.14 7.23 -37.37
CA CYS A 285 -13.49 7.58 -36.00
C CYS A 285 -14.90 8.17 -35.88
N ARG A 286 -15.32 9.03 -36.84
CA ARG A 286 -16.71 9.52 -36.90
C ARG A 286 -17.71 8.39 -37.08
N THR A 287 -17.43 7.45 -38.00
CA THR A 287 -18.31 6.32 -38.31
C THR A 287 -18.40 5.36 -37.12
N ARG A 288 -17.27 5.03 -36.48
CA ARG A 288 -17.21 4.28 -35.21
C ARG A 288 -18.05 4.96 -34.14
N GLY A 289 -17.93 6.27 -33.97
CA GLY A 289 -18.68 7.06 -33.01
C GLY A 289 -20.20 7.08 -33.25
N VAL A 290 -20.67 6.82 -34.48
CA VAL A 290 -22.10 6.56 -34.77
C VAL A 290 -22.45 5.11 -34.42
N LYS A 291 -21.66 4.14 -34.91
CA LYS A 291 -21.91 2.71 -34.70
C LYS A 291 -21.89 2.28 -33.23
N ILE A 292 -21.11 2.94 -32.37
CA ILE A 292 -21.15 2.72 -30.93
C ILE A 292 -22.48 3.19 -30.33
N LYS A 293 -23.03 4.34 -30.74
CA LYS A 293 -24.33 4.80 -30.22
C LYS A 293 -25.47 3.88 -30.64
N ASP A 294 -25.45 3.42 -31.90
CA ASP A 294 -26.40 2.44 -32.41
C ASP A 294 -26.34 1.14 -31.56
N LEU A 295 -25.13 0.68 -31.27
CA LEU A 295 -24.86 -0.51 -30.45
C LEU A 295 -25.24 -0.33 -28.97
N GLU A 296 -24.96 0.84 -28.39
CA GLU A 296 -25.36 1.23 -27.02
C GLU A 296 -26.89 1.23 -26.89
N GLU A 297 -27.62 1.86 -27.81
CA GLU A 297 -29.09 1.86 -27.80
C GLU A 297 -29.70 0.50 -28.18
N GLY A 298 -28.99 -0.31 -28.97
CA GLY A 298 -29.30 -1.71 -29.25
C GLY A 298 -29.23 -2.60 -28.00
N CYS A 299 -28.13 -2.48 -27.26
CA CYS A 299 -27.80 -3.31 -26.08
C CYS A 299 -28.16 -2.66 -24.73
N LYS A 300 -28.81 -1.49 -24.74
CA LYS A 300 -29.17 -0.68 -23.55
C LYS A 300 -29.95 -1.45 -22.49
N ARG A 301 -30.92 -2.25 -22.94
CA ARG A 301 -31.78 -3.11 -22.10
C ARG A 301 -31.36 -4.58 -22.13
N TYR A 302 -30.23 -4.89 -22.74
CA TYR A 302 -29.70 -6.25 -22.78
C TYR A 302 -28.57 -6.42 -21.77
N GLU A 303 -28.66 -7.50 -21.01
CA GLU A 303 -27.62 -8.06 -20.17
C GLU A 303 -27.60 -9.57 -20.43
N CYS A 304 -26.43 -10.21 -20.33
CA CYS A 304 -26.26 -11.64 -20.60
C CYS A 304 -27.11 -12.57 -19.71
N ASN A 305 -27.75 -12.01 -18.68
CA ASN A 305 -28.60 -12.68 -17.70
C ASN A 305 -30.11 -12.54 -17.99
N ILE A 306 -30.51 -11.72 -18.98
CA ILE A 306 -31.90 -11.41 -19.32
C ILE A 306 -32.47 -12.49 -20.25
N SER A 307 -33.64 -13.04 -19.88
CA SER A 307 -34.35 -14.07 -20.64
C SER A 307 -35.42 -13.52 -21.60
N ASP A 308 -35.37 -12.22 -21.91
CA ASP A 308 -36.18 -11.62 -22.97
C ASP A 308 -35.48 -11.81 -24.32
N GLU A 309 -36.08 -12.63 -25.17
CA GLU A 309 -35.50 -13.03 -26.45
C GLU A 309 -35.42 -11.87 -27.45
N ASP A 310 -36.26 -10.84 -27.30
CA ASP A 310 -36.35 -9.74 -28.27
C ASP A 310 -35.32 -8.63 -28.00
N THR A 311 -35.06 -8.24 -26.73
CA THR A 311 -33.89 -7.41 -26.40
C THR A 311 -32.57 -8.12 -26.71
N LYS A 312 -32.49 -9.44 -26.50
CA LYS A 312 -31.35 -10.26 -26.91
C LYS A 312 -31.12 -10.21 -28.42
N LYS A 313 -32.13 -10.53 -29.25
CA LYS A 313 -32.03 -10.45 -30.72
C LYS A 313 -31.64 -9.03 -31.19
N LYS A 314 -32.17 -7.98 -30.55
CA LYS A 314 -31.81 -6.60 -30.87
C LYS A 314 -30.32 -6.35 -30.63
N CYS A 315 -29.79 -6.72 -29.46
CA CYS A 315 -28.37 -6.56 -29.17
C CYS A 315 -27.49 -7.44 -30.07
N GLU A 316 -27.83 -8.73 -30.26
CA GLU A 316 -27.10 -9.63 -31.18
C GLU A 316 -27.04 -9.09 -32.62
N LYS A 317 -28.12 -8.44 -33.08
CA LYS A 317 -28.15 -7.79 -34.40
C LYS A 317 -27.18 -6.60 -34.45
N GLU A 318 -27.25 -5.67 -33.51
CA GLU A 318 -26.36 -4.50 -33.54
C GLU A 318 -24.88 -4.90 -33.30
N CYS A 319 -24.62 -5.92 -32.47
CA CYS A 319 -23.27 -6.49 -32.31
C CYS A 319 -22.71 -7.02 -33.64
N LYS A 320 -23.53 -7.72 -34.45
CA LYS A 320 -23.15 -8.17 -35.80
C LYS A 320 -22.91 -7.01 -36.76
N VAL A 321 -23.70 -5.95 -36.68
CA VAL A 321 -23.49 -4.72 -37.49
C VAL A 321 -22.16 -4.05 -37.14
N TYR A 322 -21.82 -3.95 -35.85
CA TYR A 322 -20.53 -3.41 -35.40
C TYR A 322 -19.35 -4.30 -35.80
N GLU A 323 -19.49 -5.63 -35.64
CA GLU A 323 -18.48 -6.61 -36.11
C GLU A 323 -18.22 -6.47 -37.62
N GLN A 324 -19.26 -6.36 -38.44
CA GLN A 324 -19.12 -6.18 -39.89
C GLN A 324 -18.41 -4.88 -40.25
N PHE A 325 -18.72 -3.78 -39.55
CA PHE A 325 -18.00 -2.51 -39.69
C PHE A 325 -16.51 -2.68 -39.38
N ILE A 326 -16.14 -3.28 -38.25
CA ILE A 326 -14.72 -3.52 -37.90
C ILE A 326 -14.03 -4.45 -38.92
N LYS A 327 -14.72 -5.50 -39.40
CA LYS A 327 -14.20 -6.41 -40.43
C LYS A 327 -13.90 -5.71 -41.77
N GLN A 328 -14.66 -4.68 -42.14
CA GLN A 328 -14.41 -3.89 -43.35
C GLN A 328 -13.22 -2.94 -43.20
N TRP A 329 -13.10 -2.26 -42.05
CA TRP A 329 -12.11 -1.18 -41.86
C TRP A 329 -10.75 -1.67 -41.34
N LYS A 330 -10.69 -2.75 -40.54
CA LYS A 330 -9.43 -3.27 -39.94
C LYS A 330 -8.35 -3.62 -40.98
N PRO A 331 -8.65 -4.31 -42.11
CA PRO A 331 -7.64 -4.61 -43.13
C PRO A 331 -7.04 -3.35 -43.80
N GLN A 332 -7.87 -2.31 -43.98
CA GLN A 332 -7.46 -1.05 -44.61
C GLN A 332 -6.47 -0.28 -43.73
N TYR A 333 -6.69 -0.26 -42.42
CA TYR A 333 -5.73 0.30 -41.46
C TYR A 333 -4.46 -0.54 -41.42
N GLU A 334 -4.55 -1.88 -41.40
CA GLU A 334 -3.36 -2.74 -41.32
C GLU A 334 -2.42 -2.52 -42.52
N GLN A 335 -3.00 -2.38 -43.72
CA GLN A 335 -2.27 -2.10 -44.95
C GLN A 335 -1.59 -0.72 -44.92
N GLN A 336 -2.33 0.35 -44.57
CA GLN A 336 -1.78 1.70 -44.48
C GLN A 336 -0.77 1.85 -43.34
N SER A 337 -0.99 1.20 -42.19
CA SER A 337 -0.04 1.17 -41.08
C SER A 337 1.28 0.48 -41.46
N LYS A 338 1.23 -0.58 -42.28
CA LYS A 338 2.46 -1.21 -42.82
C LYS A 338 3.20 -0.27 -43.77
N LYS A 339 2.50 0.46 -44.63
CA LYS A 339 3.12 1.50 -45.48
C LYS A 339 3.75 2.61 -44.64
N PHE A 340 3.03 3.15 -43.65
CA PHE A 340 3.55 4.16 -42.73
C PHE A 340 4.86 3.70 -42.05
N THR A 341 4.86 2.51 -41.45
CA THR A 341 6.06 1.98 -40.77
C THR A 341 7.24 1.75 -41.72
N LYS A 342 6.99 1.38 -42.98
CA LYS A 342 8.03 1.23 -44.01
C LYS A 342 8.59 2.57 -44.48
N ASP A 343 7.71 3.56 -44.61
CA ASP A 343 8.01 4.79 -45.33
C ASP A 343 8.49 5.93 -44.42
N LYS A 344 8.19 5.90 -43.10
CA LYS A 344 8.47 6.99 -42.16
C LYS A 344 9.93 7.46 -42.05
N GLU A 345 10.89 6.63 -42.43
CA GLU A 345 12.33 6.96 -42.43
C GLU A 345 12.82 7.58 -43.76
N LYS A 346 11.95 7.71 -44.78
CA LYS A 346 12.30 8.35 -46.05
C LYS A 346 12.36 9.88 -45.89
N THR A 347 13.25 10.50 -46.64
CA THR A 347 13.46 11.96 -46.65
C THR A 347 12.20 12.78 -46.92
N GLU A 348 11.24 12.24 -47.68
CA GLU A 348 9.94 12.86 -47.99
C GLU A 348 9.06 13.11 -46.74
N TYR A 349 9.33 12.45 -45.60
CA TYR A 349 8.60 12.64 -44.33
C TYR A 349 9.37 13.43 -43.27
N ASN A 350 10.65 13.75 -43.50
CA ASN A 350 11.50 14.43 -42.51
C ASN A 350 10.97 15.83 -42.11
N GLY A 351 10.13 16.45 -42.94
CA GLY A 351 9.48 17.73 -42.66
C GLY A 351 8.34 17.68 -41.62
N ASP A 352 7.90 16.48 -41.21
CA ASP A 352 6.86 16.29 -40.20
C ASP A 352 7.44 15.62 -38.93
N PRO A 353 7.73 16.38 -37.85
CA PRO A 353 8.34 15.81 -36.64
C PRO A 353 7.43 14.79 -35.94
N ASP A 354 6.11 14.83 -36.16
CA ASP A 354 5.22 13.83 -35.59
C ASP A 354 5.39 12.45 -36.24
N VAL A 355 5.88 12.37 -37.49
CA VAL A 355 6.20 11.09 -38.13
C VAL A 355 7.36 10.41 -37.41
N LYS A 356 8.46 11.16 -37.21
CA LYS A 356 9.66 10.68 -36.48
C LYS A 356 9.34 10.36 -35.02
N ASN A 357 8.55 11.20 -34.36
CA ASN A 357 8.19 11.04 -32.95
C ASN A 357 7.09 9.99 -32.69
N SER A 358 6.69 9.19 -33.70
CA SER A 358 5.66 8.17 -33.58
C SER A 358 6.22 6.79 -33.90
N THR A 359 6.08 5.88 -32.94
CA THR A 359 6.50 4.48 -33.07
C THR A 359 5.58 3.76 -34.06
N HIS A 360 4.27 3.94 -33.87
CA HIS A 360 3.20 3.30 -34.62
C HIS A 360 2.30 4.32 -35.33
N ALA A 361 1.55 3.86 -36.35
CA ALA A 361 0.66 4.72 -37.13
C ALA A 361 -0.45 5.40 -36.29
N TYR A 362 -1.04 4.72 -35.31
CA TYR A 362 -2.09 5.32 -34.48
C TYR A 362 -1.59 6.52 -33.66
N GLU A 363 -0.34 6.48 -33.18
CA GLU A 363 0.28 7.58 -32.43
C GLU A 363 0.41 8.84 -33.33
N TYR A 364 0.77 8.64 -34.59
CA TYR A 364 0.81 9.71 -35.59
C TYR A 364 -0.60 10.25 -35.88
N LEU A 365 -1.56 9.36 -36.18
CA LEU A 365 -2.93 9.76 -36.50
C LEU A 365 -3.60 10.51 -35.34
N SER A 366 -3.41 10.07 -34.10
CA SER A 366 -3.88 10.77 -32.91
C SER A 366 -3.36 12.21 -32.83
N LYS A 367 -2.04 12.39 -32.98
CA LYS A 367 -1.40 13.72 -33.00
C LYS A 367 -1.91 14.62 -34.12
N LYS A 368 -2.26 14.06 -35.28
CA LYS A 368 -2.81 14.83 -36.43
C LYS A 368 -4.31 15.09 -36.36
N LEU A 369 -5.10 14.19 -35.80
CA LEU A 369 -6.55 14.39 -35.65
C LEU A 369 -6.88 15.43 -34.57
N LYS A 370 -6.06 15.53 -33.51
CA LYS A 370 -6.30 16.44 -32.38
C LYS A 370 -6.30 17.94 -32.77
N PRO A 371 -5.42 18.46 -33.65
CA PRO A 371 -5.55 19.80 -34.23
C PRO A 371 -6.68 19.93 -35.27
N ILE A 372 -7.16 18.84 -35.86
CA ILE A 372 -8.15 18.90 -36.95
C ILE A 372 -9.58 19.17 -36.41
N CYS A 373 -9.86 18.85 -35.14
CA CYS A 373 -11.17 19.05 -34.54
C CYS A 373 -11.14 19.04 -32.99
N GLN A 374 -12.03 19.80 -32.34
CA GLN A 374 -12.18 19.78 -30.87
C GLN A 374 -13.23 18.74 -30.42
N SER A 375 -12.98 18.08 -29.29
CA SER A 375 -13.93 17.16 -28.66
C SER A 375 -14.90 17.92 -27.74
N GLY A 376 -16.18 17.55 -27.76
CA GLY A 376 -17.15 17.98 -26.75
C GLY A 376 -18.21 19.02 -27.16
N THR A 377 -18.13 19.64 -28.36
CA THR A 377 -19.20 20.54 -28.81
C THR A 377 -20.44 19.78 -29.31
N THR A 378 -21.63 20.35 -29.07
CA THR A 378 -22.91 19.67 -29.35
C THR A 378 -23.27 19.62 -30.83
N THR A 379 -22.64 20.45 -31.67
CA THR A 379 -23.02 20.66 -33.07
C THR A 379 -22.21 19.89 -34.11
N ASP A 380 -20.98 19.45 -33.79
CA ASP A 380 -20.10 18.69 -34.70
C ASP A 380 -19.18 17.74 -33.91
N LYS A 381 -19.69 16.57 -33.51
CA LYS A 381 -18.94 15.59 -32.69
C LYS A 381 -17.81 14.92 -33.48
N CYS A 382 -16.57 15.30 -33.16
CA CYS A 382 -15.36 14.62 -33.61
C CYS A 382 -14.77 13.77 -32.47
N ASP A 383 -14.29 12.57 -32.78
CA ASP A 383 -13.65 11.66 -31.81
C ASP A 383 -12.22 11.37 -32.23
N TYR A 384 -11.28 12.28 -31.94
CA TYR A 384 -9.86 12.01 -32.17
C TYR A 384 -9.29 10.99 -31.15
N THR A 385 -9.98 10.76 -30.02
CA THR A 385 -9.50 9.86 -28.95
C THR A 385 -9.56 8.37 -29.36
N CYS A 386 -10.38 8.05 -30.36
CA CYS A 386 -10.39 6.78 -31.10
C CYS A 386 -8.99 6.30 -31.56
N MET A 387 -8.03 7.20 -31.81
CA MET A 387 -6.65 6.83 -32.20
C MET A 387 -5.62 6.96 -31.06
N GLU A 388 -5.98 7.41 -29.85
CA GLU A 388 -5.00 7.71 -28.78
C GLU A 388 -4.36 6.46 -28.15
N ASN A 389 -5.17 5.45 -27.83
CA ASN A 389 -4.73 4.30 -27.06
C ASN A 389 -4.35 3.13 -27.99
N ALA A 390 -3.29 2.41 -27.64
CA ALA A 390 -3.05 1.07 -28.18
C ALA A 390 -4.15 0.09 -27.76
N SER A 391 -4.49 -0.85 -28.63
CA SER A 391 -5.30 -2.01 -28.30
C SER A 391 -4.71 -2.78 -27.11
N LYS A 392 -5.55 -3.46 -26.34
CA LYS A 392 -5.13 -4.41 -25.28
C LYS A 392 -5.57 -5.85 -25.59
N GLN A 393 -6.20 -6.08 -26.74
CA GLN A 393 -6.68 -7.38 -27.16
C GLN A 393 -5.61 -8.13 -27.98
N PRO A 394 -5.58 -9.48 -27.91
CA PRO A 394 -4.68 -10.28 -28.75
C PRO A 394 -5.10 -10.22 -30.22
N GLN A 395 -4.14 -10.10 -31.13
CA GLN A 395 -4.37 -9.70 -32.53
C GLN A 395 -5.23 -10.63 -33.39
N THR A 396 -5.54 -11.85 -32.91
CA THR A 396 -6.40 -12.82 -33.59
C THR A 396 -7.90 -12.59 -33.39
N SER A 397 -8.35 -11.65 -32.54
CA SER A 397 -9.77 -11.39 -32.30
C SER A 397 -10.47 -10.61 -33.44
N ALA A 398 -10.79 -11.30 -34.52
CA ALA A 398 -12.03 -11.00 -35.26
C ALA A 398 -13.22 -11.59 -34.48
N CYS A 399 -14.35 -10.90 -34.45
CA CYS A 399 -15.43 -11.11 -33.46
C CYS A 399 -16.28 -12.40 -33.61
N SER A 400 -15.77 -13.43 -34.29
CA SER A 400 -16.46 -14.70 -34.52
C SER A 400 -16.40 -15.63 -33.30
N GLN A 401 -17.56 -16.15 -32.88
CA GLN A 401 -17.72 -17.12 -31.78
C GLN A 401 -17.04 -18.50 -32.03
N GLU A 402 -16.40 -18.72 -33.18
CA GLU A 402 -15.97 -20.04 -33.67
C GLU A 402 -14.45 -20.25 -33.75
N GLN A 403 -13.61 -19.27 -33.38
CA GLN A 403 -12.13 -19.37 -33.53
C GLN A 403 -11.33 -19.15 -32.23
N GLN A 404 -11.61 -19.95 -31.19
CA GLN A 404 -10.75 -20.07 -29.99
C GLN A 404 -10.01 -21.42 -29.89
N GLN A 405 -9.80 -22.14 -30.99
CA GLN A 405 -9.13 -23.46 -30.99
C GLN A 405 -7.80 -23.55 -31.78
N GLN A 406 -7.29 -22.47 -32.37
CA GLN A 406 -5.97 -22.48 -32.99
C GLN A 406 -5.04 -21.49 -32.30
N GLY A 407 -4.13 -22.03 -31.51
CA GLY A 407 -3.05 -21.26 -30.90
C GLY A 407 -2.03 -20.89 -31.96
N ASN A 408 -1.75 -19.59 -32.08
CA ASN A 408 -0.53 -19.12 -32.72
C ASN A 408 0.09 -18.03 -31.85
N THR A 409 1.29 -18.31 -31.36
CA THR A 409 2.02 -17.47 -30.40
C THR A 409 3.04 -16.61 -31.12
N SER A 410 2.83 -15.29 -31.13
CA SER A 410 3.93 -14.32 -31.26
C SER A 410 3.57 -13.04 -30.50
N PRO A 411 4.35 -12.61 -29.50
CA PRO A 411 4.14 -11.35 -28.80
C PRO A 411 4.73 -10.20 -29.63
N THR A 412 4.00 -9.76 -30.66
CA THR A 412 4.34 -8.53 -31.41
C THR A 412 3.82 -7.28 -30.69
N PRO A 413 4.52 -6.13 -30.78
CA PRO A 413 4.03 -4.86 -30.26
C PRO A 413 2.66 -4.49 -30.85
N ASN A 414 1.75 -3.95 -30.03
CA ASN A 414 0.39 -3.60 -30.46
C ASN A 414 0.39 -2.34 -31.35
N HIS A 415 0.54 -2.56 -32.66
CA HIS A 415 0.49 -1.55 -33.71
C HIS A 415 -0.95 -1.14 -34.12
N PHE A 416 -1.98 -1.72 -33.49
CA PHE A 416 -3.39 -1.35 -33.67
C PHE A 416 -3.90 -0.48 -32.50
N PRO A 417 -4.75 0.54 -32.77
CA PRO A 417 -5.44 1.30 -31.74
C PRO A 417 -6.60 0.54 -31.09
N GLU A 418 -6.97 0.98 -29.88
CA GLU A 418 -8.11 0.52 -29.07
C GLU A 418 -9.44 0.60 -29.82
N ALA A 419 -9.57 1.48 -30.83
CA ALA A 419 -10.77 1.58 -31.64
C ALA A 419 -11.13 0.31 -32.44
N PHE A 420 -10.18 -0.63 -32.66
CA PHE A 420 -10.44 -1.94 -33.27
C PHE A 420 -10.73 -3.05 -32.27
N ASP A 421 -10.76 -2.77 -30.96
CA ASP A 421 -11.12 -3.76 -29.95
C ASP A 421 -12.57 -4.23 -30.16
N CYS A 422 -12.77 -5.56 -30.10
CA CYS A 422 -14.06 -6.19 -30.33
C CYS A 422 -14.36 -7.26 -29.26
N PRO A 423 -15.44 -7.10 -28.45
CA PRO A 423 -16.34 -5.94 -28.40
C PRO A 423 -15.62 -4.65 -27.97
N PRO A 424 -16.16 -3.50 -28.35
CA PRO A 424 -15.62 -2.20 -27.96
C PRO A 424 -15.81 -1.97 -26.45
N LYS A 425 -14.88 -1.24 -25.80
CA LYS A 425 -14.84 -1.07 -24.34
C LYS A 425 -16.13 -0.49 -23.75
N GLU A 426 -16.82 0.31 -24.54
CA GLU A 426 -18.07 1.01 -24.22
C GLU A 426 -19.24 0.03 -23.99
N ILE A 427 -19.16 -1.18 -24.55
CA ILE A 427 -20.20 -2.22 -24.49
C ILE A 427 -19.78 -3.40 -23.60
N GLY A 428 -18.47 -3.62 -23.43
CA GLY A 428 -17.93 -4.71 -22.63
C GLY A 428 -18.41 -6.09 -23.11
N ASP A 429 -18.58 -7.04 -22.19
CA ASP A 429 -18.89 -8.44 -22.52
C ASP A 429 -20.30 -8.68 -23.13
N LYS A 430 -21.14 -7.64 -23.29
CA LYS A 430 -22.54 -7.80 -23.75
C LYS A 430 -22.69 -8.46 -25.12
N CYS A 431 -21.77 -8.22 -26.07
CA CYS A 431 -21.80 -8.90 -27.37
C CYS A 431 -21.23 -10.33 -27.33
N ASN A 432 -20.42 -10.64 -26.31
CA ASN A 432 -19.69 -11.92 -26.24
C ASN A 432 -20.29 -12.91 -25.24
N CYS A 433 -21.17 -12.47 -24.34
CA CYS A 433 -21.84 -13.21 -23.26
C CYS A 433 -21.18 -14.56 -22.94
N PRO A 434 -19.97 -14.54 -22.35
CA PRO A 434 -19.09 -15.69 -22.35
C PRO A 434 -19.71 -16.85 -21.58
N LYS A 435 -20.09 -17.91 -22.30
CA LYS A 435 -20.41 -19.21 -21.72
C LYS A 435 -19.26 -19.60 -20.78
N LEU A 436 -19.57 -19.99 -19.54
CA LEU A 436 -18.55 -20.42 -18.59
C LEU A 436 -17.66 -21.52 -19.22
N PRO A 437 -16.34 -21.33 -19.28
CA PRO A 437 -15.42 -22.37 -19.72
C PRO A 437 -15.33 -23.48 -18.67
N GLU A 438 -14.96 -24.69 -19.10
CA GLU A 438 -14.83 -25.84 -18.22
C GLU A 438 -13.70 -25.63 -17.19
N PRO A 439 -13.90 -26.00 -15.90
CA PRO A 439 -12.85 -25.91 -14.90
C PRO A 439 -11.72 -26.93 -15.13
N LYS A 440 -10.46 -26.51 -14.98
CA LYS A 440 -9.29 -27.40 -15.08
C LYS A 440 -9.18 -28.44 -13.96
N TYR A 441 -9.55 -28.06 -12.73
CA TYR A 441 -9.37 -28.91 -11.56
C TYR A 441 -10.51 -29.92 -11.47
N CYS A 442 -10.21 -31.21 -11.32
CA CYS A 442 -11.23 -32.27 -11.46
C CYS A 442 -12.33 -32.18 -10.38
N VAL A 443 -12.06 -31.61 -9.20
CA VAL A 443 -13.10 -31.31 -8.18
C VAL A 443 -14.06 -30.23 -8.68
N ASP A 444 -13.54 -29.09 -9.15
CA ASP A 444 -14.36 -28.01 -9.71
C ASP A 444 -15.12 -28.50 -10.97
N LYS A 445 -14.48 -29.32 -11.81
CA LYS A 445 -15.07 -29.92 -13.01
C LYS A 445 -16.23 -30.85 -12.67
N THR A 446 -16.08 -31.69 -11.64
CA THR A 446 -17.15 -32.57 -11.15
C THR A 446 -18.38 -31.77 -10.71
N ALA A 447 -18.17 -30.66 -10.00
CA ALA A 447 -19.26 -29.77 -9.61
C ALA A 447 -19.96 -29.12 -10.83
N TYR A 448 -19.15 -28.69 -11.82
CA TYR A 448 -19.64 -28.14 -13.09
C TYR A 448 -20.45 -29.16 -13.90
N ASP A 449 -19.97 -30.40 -14.04
CA ASP A 449 -20.65 -31.46 -14.80
C ASP A 449 -22.01 -31.80 -14.16
N ILE A 450 -22.05 -31.94 -12.82
CA ILE A 450 -23.27 -32.19 -12.06
C ILE A 450 -24.25 -31.02 -12.20
N ARG A 451 -23.79 -29.76 -12.15
CA ARG A 451 -24.64 -28.62 -12.47
C ARG A 451 -25.19 -28.70 -13.89
N LYS A 452 -24.36 -29.02 -14.90
CA LYS A 452 -24.79 -29.04 -16.31
C LYS A 452 -25.88 -30.07 -16.54
N ASP A 453 -25.76 -31.25 -15.95
CA ASP A 453 -26.80 -32.28 -15.94
C ASP A 453 -28.09 -31.77 -15.26
N ALA A 454 -27.99 -31.19 -14.06
CA ALA A 454 -29.12 -30.60 -13.34
C ALA A 454 -29.82 -29.47 -14.12
N GLU A 455 -29.07 -28.50 -14.66
CA GLU A 455 -29.60 -27.43 -15.50
C GLU A 455 -30.28 -27.97 -16.77
N THR A 456 -29.76 -29.05 -17.36
CA THR A 456 -30.35 -29.67 -18.57
C THR A 456 -31.67 -30.37 -18.26
N LYS A 457 -31.76 -31.06 -17.12
CA LYS A 457 -32.99 -31.66 -16.58
C LYS A 457 -34.07 -30.61 -16.27
N VAL A 458 -33.69 -29.39 -15.90
CA VAL A 458 -34.61 -28.27 -15.63
C VAL A 458 -35.03 -27.54 -16.91
N LYS A 459 -34.07 -27.08 -17.74
CA LYS A 459 -34.31 -26.19 -18.90
C LYS A 459 -35.31 -26.73 -19.91
N ASN A 460 -35.33 -28.04 -20.11
CA ASN A 460 -36.17 -28.66 -21.13
C ASN A 460 -37.64 -28.79 -20.72
N MET A 461 -38.01 -28.62 -19.42
CA MET A 461 -39.23 -29.27 -18.92
C MET A 461 -40.06 -28.56 -17.81
N ASP A 462 -39.75 -27.35 -17.31
CA ASP A 462 -40.75 -26.60 -16.52
C ASP A 462 -40.49 -25.07 -16.38
N LYS A 463 -41.45 -24.23 -16.82
CA LYS A 463 -41.44 -22.77 -16.54
C LYS A 463 -42.14 -22.43 -15.20
N SER A 464 -42.92 -23.33 -14.62
CA SER A 464 -43.76 -23.05 -13.42
C SER A 464 -42.97 -22.96 -12.11
N MET A 465 -41.72 -23.46 -12.08
CA MET A 465 -40.86 -23.46 -10.89
C MET A 465 -40.04 -22.15 -10.72
N LYS A 466 -40.04 -21.26 -11.72
CA LYS A 466 -39.31 -19.99 -11.68
C LYS A 466 -40.14 -18.92 -10.97
N GLY A 467 -39.68 -18.49 -9.79
CA GLY A 467 -40.36 -17.42 -9.05
C GLY A 467 -40.16 -16.04 -9.69
N LYS A 468 -41.13 -15.15 -9.53
CA LYS A 468 -40.94 -13.71 -9.72
C LYS A 468 -40.31 -13.12 -8.47
N GLY A 469 -38.99 -12.96 -8.51
CA GLY A 469 -38.18 -12.41 -7.43
C GLY A 469 -38.42 -10.91 -7.18
N ASN A 470 -37.57 -10.33 -6.34
CA ASN A 470 -37.46 -8.88 -6.22
C ASN A 470 -36.60 -8.34 -7.36
N ASP A 471 -36.94 -7.15 -7.86
CA ASP A 471 -36.03 -6.33 -8.65
C ASP A 471 -35.17 -5.49 -7.69
N PHE A 472 -33.85 -5.64 -7.76
CA PHE A 472 -32.88 -4.90 -6.93
C PHE A 472 -32.15 -3.80 -7.71
N ASN A 473 -32.60 -3.42 -8.91
CA ASN A 473 -31.96 -2.41 -9.76
C ASN A 473 -31.67 -1.07 -9.04
N SER A 474 -32.53 -0.65 -8.11
CA SER A 474 -32.33 0.56 -7.27
C SER A 474 -31.53 0.33 -5.97
N GLU A 475 -31.23 -0.92 -5.63
CA GLU A 475 -30.57 -1.32 -4.38
C GLU A 475 -29.15 -1.89 -4.56
N CYS A 476 -28.74 -2.18 -5.79
CA CYS A 476 -27.42 -2.67 -6.16
C CYS A 476 -26.43 -1.54 -6.51
N ASN A 477 -25.16 -1.91 -6.71
CA ASN A 477 -24.07 -1.02 -7.13
C ASN A 477 -23.79 0.19 -6.21
N LYS A 478 -24.17 0.11 -4.92
CA LYS A 478 -24.00 1.20 -3.94
C LYS A 478 -22.55 1.41 -3.47
N VAL A 479 -21.67 0.42 -3.69
CA VAL A 479 -20.25 0.49 -3.32
C VAL A 479 -19.41 0.80 -4.55
N GLN A 480 -18.91 2.02 -4.60
CA GLN A 480 -18.07 2.54 -5.67
C GLN A 480 -16.71 2.98 -5.11
N LYS A 481 -15.69 3.00 -5.96
CA LYS A 481 -14.34 3.47 -5.61
C LYS A 481 -14.32 4.99 -5.78
N ASN A 482 -13.89 5.73 -4.75
CA ASN A 482 -13.72 7.18 -4.88
C ASN A 482 -12.54 7.52 -5.79
N ASP A 483 -12.70 8.48 -6.71
CA ASP A 483 -11.68 8.88 -7.70
C ASP A 483 -10.51 9.70 -7.13
N ALA A 484 -10.55 10.06 -5.85
CA ALA A 484 -9.54 10.88 -5.17
C ALA A 484 -8.21 10.15 -4.87
N ALA A 485 -7.72 9.31 -5.79
CA ALA A 485 -6.52 8.51 -5.66
C ALA A 485 -5.72 8.40 -6.98
N ASN A 486 -5.55 9.53 -7.67
CA ASN A 486 -4.45 9.71 -8.62
C ASN A 486 -3.20 10.12 -7.82
N GLY A 487 -2.18 9.26 -7.83
CA GLY A 487 -0.96 9.42 -7.01
C GLY A 487 -0.85 8.36 -5.91
N GLU A 488 0.26 7.61 -5.96
CA GLU A 488 0.82 6.70 -4.94
C GLU A 488 -0.12 5.82 -4.09
N ASN A 489 -0.05 4.50 -4.33
CA ASN A 489 0.03 3.38 -3.37
C ASN A 489 -0.77 3.38 -2.04
N SER A 490 -1.83 4.19 -1.95
CA SER A 490 -2.62 4.39 -0.74
C SER A 490 -3.47 3.16 -0.42
N CYS A 491 -2.96 2.33 0.48
CA CYS A 491 -3.68 1.20 1.09
C CYS A 491 -4.78 1.64 2.07
N ASN A 492 -5.11 2.93 2.10
CA ASN A 492 -6.02 3.56 3.05
C ASN A 492 -7.49 3.28 2.70
N PHE A 493 -8.14 2.47 3.53
CA PHE A 493 -9.56 2.11 3.44
C PHE A 493 -10.50 3.32 3.57
N ASP A 494 -10.18 4.24 4.49
CA ASP A 494 -11.02 5.41 4.79
C ASP A 494 -11.16 6.35 3.60
N LYS A 495 -10.07 6.55 2.84
CA LYS A 495 -10.08 7.35 1.60
C LYS A 495 -10.84 6.67 0.45
N LYS A 496 -10.68 5.34 0.30
CA LYS A 496 -11.11 4.62 -0.92
C LYS A 496 -12.57 4.16 -0.93
N TYR A 497 -13.12 3.73 0.21
CA TYR A 497 -14.45 3.06 0.26
C TYR A 497 -15.40 3.46 1.39
N LYS A 498 -14.93 4.06 2.50
CA LYS A 498 -15.76 4.29 3.71
C LYS A 498 -17.12 4.94 3.41
N LYS A 499 -17.11 6.10 2.76
CA LYS A 499 -18.32 6.84 2.34
C LYS A 499 -19.31 6.01 1.51
N SER A 500 -18.83 5.03 0.73
CA SER A 500 -19.69 4.17 -0.10
C SER A 500 -20.26 2.97 0.66
N LEU A 501 -19.57 2.52 1.73
CA LEU A 501 -20.01 1.40 2.57
C LEU A 501 -21.09 1.80 3.57
N ASP A 502 -21.15 3.08 3.93
CA ASP A 502 -22.25 3.65 4.73
C ASP A 502 -23.60 3.62 4.00
N ASN A 503 -23.59 3.48 2.66
CA ASN A 503 -24.80 3.30 1.84
C ASN A 503 -25.41 1.88 1.92
N ILE A 504 -24.72 0.93 2.56
CA ILE A 504 -25.22 -0.43 2.79
C ILE A 504 -25.79 -0.55 4.21
N ASN A 505 -27.04 -1.00 4.30
CA ASN A 505 -27.68 -1.35 5.57
C ASN A 505 -27.10 -2.63 6.17
N GLU A 506 -26.42 -2.51 7.31
CA GLU A 506 -25.95 -3.67 8.08
C GLU A 506 -27.11 -4.23 8.93
N THR A 507 -27.90 -5.12 8.33
CA THR A 507 -29.03 -5.80 8.97
C THR A 507 -28.62 -6.93 9.92
N CYS A 508 -27.32 -7.24 9.98
CA CYS A 508 -26.76 -8.46 10.60
C CYS A 508 -26.05 -8.20 11.94
N LYS A 509 -26.36 -7.08 12.61
CA LYS A 509 -25.72 -6.67 13.87
C LYS A 509 -25.91 -7.73 14.98
N GLY A 510 -24.83 -8.03 15.70
CA GLY A 510 -24.84 -8.90 16.90
C GLY A 510 -24.41 -10.36 16.69
N LYS A 511 -24.35 -10.88 15.46
CA LYS A 511 -23.84 -12.25 15.21
C LYS A 511 -22.32 -12.30 15.06
N GLY A 512 -21.61 -12.42 16.18
CA GLY A 512 -20.16 -12.74 16.23
C GLY A 512 -19.27 -11.74 15.49
N VAL A 513 -18.69 -10.78 16.22
CA VAL A 513 -17.90 -9.64 15.69
C VAL A 513 -16.84 -10.06 14.66
N ASP A 514 -16.27 -11.25 14.83
CA ASP A 514 -15.17 -11.77 14.01
C ASP A 514 -15.58 -12.89 13.00
N ARG A 515 -16.87 -13.15 12.70
CA ARG A 515 -17.28 -14.38 11.97
C ARG A 515 -16.62 -14.64 10.60
N LEU A 516 -16.10 -13.60 9.94
CA LEU A 516 -15.41 -13.66 8.64
C LEU A 516 -13.90 -13.42 8.75
N LYS A 517 -13.39 -13.19 9.95
CA LYS A 517 -11.98 -12.91 10.20
C LYS A 517 -11.15 -14.18 10.05
N ILE A 518 -10.16 -14.10 9.17
CA ILE A 518 -9.26 -15.21 8.89
C ILE A 518 -8.44 -15.52 10.15
N GLY A 519 -8.24 -16.81 10.45
CA GLY A 519 -7.58 -17.25 11.69
C GLY A 519 -8.52 -17.49 12.87
N GLN A 520 -9.84 -17.29 12.74
CA GLN A 520 -10.79 -17.60 13.80
C GLN A 520 -10.93 -19.09 14.11
N LYS A 521 -11.37 -19.41 15.33
CA LYS A 521 -11.55 -20.80 15.80
C LYS A 521 -12.74 -21.45 15.10
N TRP A 522 -12.47 -22.56 14.41
CA TRP A 522 -13.49 -23.41 13.82
C TRP A 522 -14.14 -24.31 14.89
N ASN A 523 -15.42 -24.66 14.70
CA ASN A 523 -16.21 -25.37 15.70
C ASN A 523 -16.40 -26.85 15.31
N SER A 524 -16.04 -27.78 16.19
CA SER A 524 -16.19 -29.24 15.99
C SER A 524 -17.36 -29.87 16.75
N LYS A 525 -18.27 -29.05 17.30
CA LYS A 525 -19.51 -29.50 17.96
C LYS A 525 -20.72 -29.27 17.05
N TYR A 526 -21.85 -29.90 17.37
CA TYR A 526 -23.15 -29.75 16.67
C TYR A 526 -23.26 -30.42 15.28
N ILE A 527 -22.46 -31.45 15.02
CA ILE A 527 -22.64 -32.42 13.92
C ILE A 527 -23.00 -33.77 14.57
N ARG A 528 -24.11 -34.40 14.14
CA ARG A 528 -24.73 -35.53 14.89
C ARG A 528 -24.41 -36.94 14.37
N SER A 529 -24.07 -37.10 13.10
CA SER A 529 -23.83 -38.41 12.46
C SER A 529 -22.62 -38.33 11.52
N ILE A 530 -22.85 -38.15 10.23
CA ILE A 530 -21.82 -38.15 9.19
C ILE A 530 -20.91 -36.93 9.34
N GLY A 531 -19.60 -37.16 9.31
CA GLY A 531 -18.62 -36.09 9.48
C GLY A 531 -18.55 -35.56 10.92
N LYS A 532 -18.77 -36.40 11.94
CA LYS A 532 -18.62 -36.05 13.36
C LYS A 532 -17.28 -35.38 13.74
N TYR A 533 -16.24 -35.60 12.93
CA TYR A 533 -14.90 -35.02 13.07
C TYR A 533 -14.66 -33.78 12.17
N LEU A 534 -15.68 -33.29 11.48
CA LEU A 534 -15.61 -32.12 10.61
C LEU A 534 -15.63 -30.82 11.44
N TYR A 535 -14.98 -29.80 10.91
CA TYR A 535 -14.95 -28.46 11.49
C TYR A 535 -15.90 -27.53 10.72
N ILE A 536 -16.80 -26.86 11.45
CA ILE A 536 -17.77 -25.92 10.89
C ILE A 536 -17.08 -24.56 10.66
N PRO A 537 -17.21 -23.96 9.46
CA PRO A 537 -16.72 -22.61 9.19
C PRO A 537 -17.38 -21.57 10.10
N PRO A 538 -16.61 -20.64 10.72
CA PRO A 538 -17.18 -19.52 11.49
C PRO A 538 -18.20 -18.68 10.68
N ARG A 539 -17.97 -18.57 9.36
CA ARG A 539 -18.88 -17.95 8.38
C ARG A 539 -20.28 -18.62 8.39
N ARG A 540 -20.33 -19.96 8.25
CA ARG A 540 -21.56 -20.77 8.28
C ARG A 540 -22.26 -20.68 9.63
N GLN A 541 -21.51 -20.80 10.74
CA GLN A 541 -22.05 -20.78 12.09
C GLN A 541 -22.84 -19.49 12.40
N HIS A 542 -22.37 -18.36 11.90
CA HIS A 542 -22.95 -17.03 12.18
C HIS A 542 -23.63 -16.39 10.96
N MET A 543 -24.02 -17.18 9.97
CA MET A 543 -24.61 -16.73 8.70
C MET A 543 -25.87 -15.84 8.90
N CYS A 544 -26.00 -14.80 8.08
CA CYS A 544 -27.07 -13.81 8.17
C CYS A 544 -28.34 -14.23 7.41
N ILE A 545 -28.91 -15.35 7.82
CA ILE A 545 -30.13 -15.96 7.24
C ILE A 545 -31.40 -15.71 8.07
N ASN A 546 -31.41 -14.68 8.92
CA ASN A 546 -32.52 -14.43 9.85
C ASN A 546 -33.87 -14.20 9.15
N ASN A 547 -33.88 -13.65 7.93
CA ASN A 547 -35.09 -13.45 7.14
C ASN A 547 -35.83 -14.77 6.84
N LEU A 548 -35.11 -15.91 6.78
CA LEU A 548 -35.73 -17.23 6.60
C LEU A 548 -36.56 -17.67 7.82
N ASN A 549 -36.48 -16.98 8.98
CA ASN A 549 -37.36 -17.25 10.12
C ASN A 549 -38.82 -16.85 9.88
N GLU A 550 -39.08 -15.98 8.90
CA GLU A 550 -40.41 -15.45 8.58
C GLU A 550 -41.12 -16.26 7.47
N ILE A 551 -40.40 -17.18 6.82
CA ILE A 551 -40.89 -17.99 5.68
C ILE A 551 -42.16 -18.79 5.99
N GLY A 552 -42.37 -19.21 7.25
CA GLY A 552 -43.54 -20.00 7.67
C GLY A 552 -44.90 -19.30 7.51
N ARG A 553 -44.94 -18.06 6.99
CA ARG A 553 -46.16 -17.32 6.64
C ARG A 553 -46.48 -17.34 5.14
N TYR A 554 -45.58 -17.83 4.29
CA TYR A 554 -45.68 -17.69 2.84
C TYR A 554 -45.64 -19.04 2.12
N PHE A 555 -46.78 -19.46 1.56
CA PHE A 555 -46.94 -20.72 0.83
C PHE A 555 -46.91 -20.56 -0.71
N ASP A 556 -46.37 -19.44 -1.19
CA ASP A 556 -46.25 -19.11 -2.63
C ASP A 556 -44.77 -19.07 -3.07
N ILE A 557 -44.54 -19.50 -4.31
CA ILE A 557 -43.20 -19.66 -4.90
C ILE A 557 -42.48 -18.32 -5.13
N ASN A 558 -43.20 -17.22 -5.36
CA ASN A 558 -42.63 -15.90 -5.56
C ASN A 558 -42.19 -15.31 -4.22
N ASN A 559 -43.04 -15.38 -3.19
CA ASN A 559 -42.70 -14.91 -1.85
C ASN A 559 -41.55 -15.71 -1.22
N LEU A 560 -41.47 -17.01 -1.49
CA LEU A 560 -40.33 -17.85 -1.14
C LEU A 560 -39.03 -17.33 -1.77
N LEU A 561 -39.02 -17.10 -3.10
CA LEU A 561 -37.84 -16.58 -3.78
C LEU A 561 -37.42 -15.21 -3.24
N LYS A 562 -38.37 -14.27 -3.08
CA LYS A 562 -38.10 -12.93 -2.55
C LYS A 562 -37.44 -12.96 -1.17
N THR A 563 -37.94 -13.82 -0.28
CA THR A 563 -37.38 -13.94 1.09
C THR A 563 -35.98 -14.53 1.07
N ILE A 564 -35.72 -15.52 0.19
CA ILE A 564 -34.40 -16.12 0.03
C ILE A 564 -33.41 -15.14 -0.61
N GLN A 565 -33.84 -14.37 -1.62
CA GLN A 565 -33.03 -13.30 -2.20
C GLN A 565 -32.68 -12.22 -1.17
N GLN A 566 -33.62 -11.82 -0.31
CA GLN A 566 -33.33 -10.85 0.75
C GLN A 566 -32.30 -11.40 1.76
N ALA A 567 -32.42 -12.67 2.16
CA ALA A 567 -31.42 -13.32 3.00
C ALA A 567 -30.03 -13.37 2.32
N ALA A 568 -30.00 -13.69 1.03
CA ALA A 568 -28.78 -13.74 0.23
C ALA A 568 -28.11 -12.36 0.12
N LYS A 569 -28.89 -11.31 -0.16
CA LYS A 569 -28.44 -9.92 -0.20
C LYS A 569 -27.89 -9.46 1.15
N ASN A 570 -28.62 -9.71 2.23
CA ASN A 570 -28.20 -9.33 3.60
C ASN A 570 -26.87 -10.03 4.01
N GLU A 571 -26.69 -11.30 3.65
CA GLU A 571 -25.42 -12.02 3.84
C GLU A 571 -24.29 -11.41 3.00
N GLY A 572 -24.54 -11.09 1.73
CA GLY A 572 -23.56 -10.44 0.85
C GLY A 572 -23.13 -9.05 1.34
N ASP A 573 -24.10 -8.22 1.72
CA ASP A 573 -23.91 -6.87 2.27
C ASP A 573 -23.06 -6.91 3.58
N ASP A 574 -23.29 -7.87 4.48
CA ASP A 574 -22.47 -8.06 5.70
C ASP A 574 -21.06 -8.55 5.38
N ILE A 575 -20.90 -9.45 4.39
CA ILE A 575 -19.59 -9.92 3.91
C ILE A 575 -18.77 -8.75 3.35
N ILE A 576 -19.37 -7.94 2.48
CA ILE A 576 -18.72 -6.76 1.88
C ILE A 576 -18.23 -5.82 2.98
N LYS A 577 -19.09 -5.47 3.95
CA LYS A 577 -18.76 -4.50 4.99
C LYS A 577 -17.61 -4.96 5.89
N LYS A 578 -17.66 -6.20 6.38
CA LYS A 578 -16.65 -6.76 7.29
C LYS A 578 -15.32 -7.03 6.57
N LEU A 579 -15.34 -7.72 5.43
CA LEU A 579 -14.11 -8.06 4.72
C LEU A 579 -13.49 -6.87 4.00
N SER A 580 -14.25 -5.88 3.53
CA SER A 580 -13.65 -4.70 2.90
C SER A 580 -12.80 -3.88 3.87
N THR A 581 -13.21 -3.83 5.14
CA THR A 581 -12.52 -3.14 6.23
C THR A 581 -11.24 -3.89 6.62
N GLN A 582 -11.30 -5.22 6.76
CA GLN A 582 -10.15 -6.05 7.13
C GLN A 582 -9.13 -6.21 5.98
N TYR A 583 -9.61 -6.26 4.73
CA TYR A 583 -8.81 -6.53 3.53
C TYR A 583 -8.98 -5.41 2.49
N PRO A 584 -8.32 -4.24 2.68
CA PRO A 584 -8.39 -3.14 1.71
C PRO A 584 -7.68 -3.44 0.39
N ARG A 585 -6.61 -4.26 0.40
CA ARG A 585 -5.79 -4.58 -0.79
C ARG A 585 -6.22 -5.85 -1.55
N ASN A 586 -6.83 -6.82 -0.87
CA ASN A 586 -7.14 -8.14 -1.41
C ASN A 586 -8.66 -8.35 -1.38
N LYS A 587 -9.36 -7.89 -2.40
CA LYS A 587 -10.83 -7.91 -2.45
C LYS A 587 -11.43 -9.26 -2.81
N ASP A 588 -10.61 -10.18 -3.33
CA ASP A 588 -11.05 -11.52 -3.77
C ASP A 588 -11.52 -12.41 -2.62
N VAL A 589 -11.15 -12.08 -1.37
CA VAL A 589 -11.70 -12.72 -0.17
C VAL A 589 -13.21 -12.53 -0.03
N ILE A 590 -13.77 -11.43 -0.56
CA ILE A 590 -15.21 -11.14 -0.56
C ILE A 590 -15.91 -12.21 -1.41
N CYS A 591 -15.45 -12.42 -2.64
CA CYS A 591 -16.04 -13.40 -3.56
C CYS A 591 -15.86 -14.83 -3.07
N LYS A 592 -14.75 -15.15 -2.39
CA LYS A 592 -14.54 -16.44 -1.72
C LYS A 592 -15.56 -16.68 -0.60
N ALA A 593 -15.77 -15.71 0.27
CA ALA A 593 -16.78 -15.82 1.34
C ALA A 593 -18.20 -15.93 0.77
N MET A 594 -18.54 -15.14 -0.25
CA MET A 594 -19.83 -15.26 -0.96
C MET A 594 -20.00 -16.63 -1.62
N LYS A 595 -18.98 -17.16 -2.30
CA LYS A 595 -18.99 -18.51 -2.93
C LYS A 595 -19.44 -19.58 -1.94
N TYR A 596 -18.86 -19.60 -0.74
CA TYR A 596 -19.21 -20.59 0.28
C TYR A 596 -20.56 -20.30 0.96
N SER A 597 -20.90 -19.03 1.24
CA SER A 597 -22.22 -18.68 1.79
C SER A 597 -23.38 -18.94 0.82
N PHE A 598 -23.17 -18.79 -0.48
CA PHE A 598 -24.15 -19.18 -1.50
C PHE A 598 -24.36 -20.69 -1.55
N ALA A 599 -23.27 -21.46 -1.46
CA ALA A 599 -23.34 -22.92 -1.44
C ALA A 599 -24.07 -23.46 -0.20
N ASP A 600 -23.77 -22.94 1.00
CA ASP A 600 -24.49 -23.29 2.23
C ASP A 600 -25.96 -22.84 2.21
N LEU A 601 -26.28 -21.67 1.62
CA LEU A 601 -27.67 -21.28 1.39
C LEU A 601 -28.37 -22.32 0.50
N GLY A 602 -27.67 -22.84 -0.50
CA GLY A 602 -28.12 -23.96 -1.32
C GLY A 602 -28.47 -25.19 -0.50
N ASP A 603 -27.64 -25.59 0.47
CA ASP A 603 -27.95 -26.74 1.34
C ASP A 603 -29.17 -26.52 2.23
N ILE A 604 -29.29 -25.33 2.82
CA ILE A 604 -30.42 -24.97 3.67
C ILE A 604 -31.72 -25.01 2.86
N ILE A 605 -31.71 -24.48 1.63
CA ILE A 605 -32.89 -24.49 0.76
C ILE A 605 -33.17 -25.88 0.20
N ARG A 606 -32.15 -26.68 -0.14
CA ARG A 606 -32.33 -28.07 -0.61
C ARG A 606 -32.71 -29.05 0.49
N GLY A 607 -32.43 -28.72 1.77
CA GLY A 607 -32.66 -29.61 2.91
C GLY A 607 -31.53 -30.62 3.12
N THR A 608 -30.30 -30.25 2.78
CA THR A 608 -29.08 -31.07 2.89
C THR A 608 -28.04 -30.50 3.85
N ASP A 609 -28.38 -29.43 4.59
CA ASP A 609 -27.49 -28.78 5.55
C ASP A 609 -27.27 -29.65 6.81
N ILE A 610 -26.01 -29.91 7.15
CA ILE A 610 -25.62 -30.81 8.24
C ILE A 610 -25.45 -30.08 9.59
N TYR A 611 -25.66 -28.76 9.64
CA TYR A 611 -25.41 -27.95 10.84
C TYR A 611 -26.61 -27.94 11.80
N THR A 612 -26.59 -28.85 12.77
CA THR A 612 -27.76 -29.17 13.61
C THR A 612 -28.19 -28.12 14.63
N HIS A 613 -27.58 -26.93 14.64
CA HIS A 613 -27.98 -25.79 15.50
C HIS A 613 -29.06 -24.90 14.83
N ILE A 614 -29.40 -25.13 13.55
CA ILE A 614 -30.43 -24.35 12.83
C ILE A 614 -31.64 -25.23 12.49
N THR A 615 -32.13 -25.97 13.49
CA THR A 615 -33.37 -26.75 13.41
C THR A 615 -34.57 -25.89 13.01
N ASP A 616 -34.63 -24.67 13.51
CA ASP A 616 -35.83 -23.82 13.45
C ASP A 616 -36.14 -23.30 12.04
N ILE A 617 -35.13 -23.24 11.15
CA ILE A 617 -35.34 -22.81 9.76
C ILE A 617 -35.81 -23.99 8.92
N GLU A 618 -35.24 -25.19 9.08
CA GLU A 618 -35.70 -26.39 8.36
C GLU A 618 -37.13 -26.79 8.78
N ILE A 619 -37.46 -26.68 10.08
CA ILE A 619 -38.83 -26.87 10.60
C ILE A 619 -39.85 -25.94 9.90
N LYS A 620 -39.44 -24.77 9.41
CA LYS A 620 -40.31 -23.81 8.70
C LYS A 620 -40.27 -23.99 7.18
N LEU A 621 -39.10 -24.28 6.60
CA LEU A 621 -38.94 -24.49 5.15
C LEU A 621 -39.67 -25.75 4.68
N LYS A 622 -39.59 -26.85 5.43
CA LYS A 622 -40.17 -28.14 5.04
C LYS A 622 -41.69 -28.07 4.80
N PRO A 623 -42.54 -27.53 5.72
CA PRO A 623 -43.97 -27.36 5.46
C PRO A 623 -44.29 -26.44 4.27
N VAL A 624 -43.48 -25.39 4.05
CA VAL A 624 -43.66 -24.47 2.91
C VAL A 624 -43.40 -25.19 1.59
N PHE A 625 -42.28 -25.92 1.48
CA PHE A 625 -41.97 -26.73 0.31
C PHE A 625 -42.94 -27.90 0.10
N GLU A 626 -43.43 -28.55 1.17
CA GLU A 626 -44.49 -29.56 1.10
C GLU A 626 -45.78 -29.01 0.48
N THR A 627 -46.20 -27.81 0.88
CA THR A 627 -47.40 -27.14 0.36
C THR A 627 -47.21 -26.73 -1.10
N ILE A 628 -46.08 -26.09 -1.44
CA ILE A 628 -45.77 -25.69 -2.82
C ILE A 628 -45.69 -26.93 -3.74
N TYR A 629 -45.07 -28.02 -3.28
CA TYR A 629 -44.99 -29.29 -4.02
C TYR A 629 -46.37 -29.92 -4.24
N LYS A 630 -47.25 -29.95 -3.22
CA LYS A 630 -48.64 -30.44 -3.35
C LYS A 630 -49.42 -29.63 -4.39
N ASN A 631 -49.30 -28.30 -4.35
CA ASN A 631 -49.97 -27.40 -5.28
C ASN A 631 -49.44 -27.62 -6.71
N TRP A 632 -48.12 -27.65 -6.90
CA TRP A 632 -47.48 -27.94 -8.19
C TRP A 632 -47.87 -29.33 -8.76
N LYS A 633 -47.91 -30.37 -7.92
CA LYS A 633 -48.31 -31.74 -8.33
C LYS A 633 -49.81 -31.83 -8.65
N SER A 634 -50.63 -30.95 -8.09
CA SER A 634 -52.07 -30.86 -8.41
C SER A 634 -52.33 -30.11 -9.71
N SER A 635 -51.57 -29.05 -10.00
CA SER A 635 -51.73 -28.23 -11.21
C SER A 635 -51.16 -28.87 -12.49
N ASN A 636 -50.19 -29.79 -12.38
CA ASN A 636 -49.53 -30.42 -13.54
C ASN A 636 -50.11 -31.80 -13.91
N SER A 637 -51.45 -31.88 -14.00
CA SER A 637 -52.22 -33.14 -14.07
C SER A 637 -51.87 -34.07 -15.25
N ASN A 638 -51.48 -33.53 -16.41
CA ASN A 638 -51.40 -34.26 -17.67
C ASN A 638 -49.95 -34.34 -18.19
N ASN A 639 -49.16 -35.28 -17.63
CA ASN A 639 -47.84 -35.81 -18.08
C ASN A 639 -46.63 -35.58 -17.14
N ASN A 640 -46.68 -34.70 -16.13
CA ASN A 640 -45.52 -34.40 -15.26
C ASN A 640 -45.66 -34.83 -13.79
N LYS A 641 -46.77 -35.48 -13.42
CA LYS A 641 -47.18 -35.67 -12.02
C LYS A 641 -46.20 -36.50 -11.18
N ASP A 642 -45.44 -37.42 -11.78
CA ASP A 642 -44.49 -38.31 -11.10
C ASP A 642 -43.01 -37.99 -11.40
N LYS A 643 -42.75 -36.85 -12.05
CA LYS A 643 -41.40 -36.37 -12.42
C LYS A 643 -40.49 -36.10 -11.22
N TYR A 644 -41.05 -35.59 -10.12
CA TYR A 644 -40.39 -35.49 -8.82
C TYR A 644 -41.10 -36.44 -7.87
N THR A 645 -40.37 -37.40 -7.31
CA THR A 645 -40.95 -38.45 -6.48
C THR A 645 -41.27 -37.95 -5.08
N ASN A 646 -40.51 -36.96 -4.58
CA ASN A 646 -40.61 -36.42 -3.24
C ASN A 646 -40.22 -34.93 -3.17
N VAL A 647 -40.49 -34.31 -2.01
CA VAL A 647 -40.20 -32.90 -1.73
C VAL A 647 -38.71 -32.57 -1.85
N GLN A 648 -37.81 -33.49 -1.55
CA GLN A 648 -36.35 -33.26 -1.61
C GLN A 648 -35.89 -33.05 -3.07
N THR A 649 -36.32 -33.93 -3.98
CA THR A 649 -36.04 -33.78 -5.43
C THR A 649 -36.65 -32.49 -5.99
N PHE A 650 -37.83 -32.10 -5.51
CA PHE A 650 -38.47 -30.84 -5.84
C PHE A 650 -37.68 -29.61 -5.34
N ARG A 651 -37.18 -29.63 -4.09
CA ARG A 651 -36.33 -28.56 -3.53
C ARG A 651 -35.04 -28.36 -4.32
N SER A 652 -34.39 -29.45 -4.74
CA SER A 652 -33.21 -29.39 -5.60
C SER A 652 -33.50 -28.71 -6.94
N ALA A 653 -34.50 -29.18 -7.67
CA ALA A 653 -34.89 -28.59 -8.95
C ALA A 653 -35.39 -27.13 -8.81
N TRP A 654 -36.05 -26.79 -7.71
CA TRP A 654 -36.42 -25.40 -7.39
C TRP A 654 -35.18 -24.52 -7.24
N TRP A 655 -34.18 -24.97 -6.48
CA TRP A 655 -32.93 -24.22 -6.35
C TRP A 655 -32.23 -24.08 -7.70
N ASP A 656 -32.08 -25.16 -8.45
CA ASP A 656 -31.38 -25.15 -9.74
C ASP A 656 -32.04 -24.17 -10.75
N THR A 657 -33.37 -24.02 -10.67
CA THR A 657 -34.15 -23.03 -11.45
C THR A 657 -33.87 -21.58 -11.03
N ASN A 658 -33.66 -21.32 -9.74
CA ASN A 658 -33.66 -19.97 -9.15
C ASN A 658 -32.26 -19.49 -8.69
N ARG A 659 -31.24 -20.36 -8.66
CA ARG A 659 -29.89 -20.10 -8.13
C ARG A 659 -29.21 -18.86 -8.70
N LYS A 660 -29.46 -18.54 -9.97
CA LYS A 660 -28.91 -17.34 -10.64
C LYS A 660 -29.43 -16.03 -10.03
N GLU A 661 -30.73 -15.95 -9.79
CA GLU A 661 -31.36 -14.75 -9.21
C GLU A 661 -31.03 -14.58 -7.71
N ILE A 662 -30.69 -15.67 -7.03
CA ILE A 662 -30.19 -15.67 -5.65
C ILE A 662 -28.73 -15.18 -5.59
N TRP A 663 -27.87 -15.59 -6.54
CA TRP A 663 -26.49 -15.11 -6.64
C TRP A 663 -26.41 -13.63 -6.98
N LYS A 664 -27.22 -13.15 -7.94
CA LYS A 664 -27.36 -11.72 -8.23
C LYS A 664 -27.68 -10.94 -6.96
N ALA A 665 -28.67 -11.39 -6.18
CA ALA A 665 -29.03 -10.75 -4.91
C ALA A 665 -27.85 -10.72 -3.92
N MET A 666 -27.08 -11.80 -3.77
CA MET A 666 -25.91 -11.86 -2.88
C MET A 666 -24.75 -10.96 -3.35
N THR A 667 -24.55 -10.82 -4.66
CA THR A 667 -23.43 -10.06 -5.25
C THR A 667 -23.80 -8.62 -5.62
N CYS A 668 -25.07 -8.23 -5.40
CA CYS A 668 -25.69 -6.94 -5.71
C CYS A 668 -24.85 -5.69 -5.38
N ASN A 669 -24.08 -5.70 -4.27
CA ASN A 669 -23.20 -4.61 -3.88
C ASN A 669 -21.70 -4.97 -3.86
N ALA A 670 -21.31 -6.08 -4.48
CA ALA A 670 -19.90 -6.46 -4.56
C ALA A 670 -19.10 -5.37 -5.30
N PRO A 671 -17.95 -4.91 -4.79
CA PRO A 671 -17.19 -3.85 -5.44
C PRO A 671 -16.50 -4.35 -6.72
N TYR A 672 -16.26 -3.45 -7.69
CA TYR A 672 -15.61 -3.77 -8.97
C TYR A 672 -14.29 -4.54 -8.80
N ASP A 673 -13.44 -4.09 -7.88
CA ASP A 673 -12.13 -4.68 -7.56
C ASP A 673 -12.21 -6.12 -6.99
N ALA A 674 -13.39 -6.61 -6.54
CA ALA A 674 -13.55 -7.96 -6.01
C ALA A 674 -13.70 -8.97 -7.15
N LYS A 675 -12.68 -9.82 -7.35
CA LYS A 675 -12.63 -10.76 -8.47
C LYS A 675 -12.89 -12.19 -8.03
N ILE A 676 -13.63 -12.92 -8.86
CA ILE A 676 -13.68 -14.38 -8.81
C ILE A 676 -12.81 -14.95 -9.94
N TYR A 677 -11.98 -15.94 -9.58
CA TYR A 677 -11.04 -16.59 -10.49
C TYR A 677 -11.60 -17.92 -10.98
N ILE A 678 -11.49 -18.19 -12.29
CA ILE A 678 -11.91 -19.46 -12.91
C ILE A 678 -10.70 -20.03 -13.65
N THR A 679 -10.28 -21.23 -13.29
CA THR A 679 -9.08 -21.86 -13.87
C THR A 679 -9.45 -22.60 -15.14
N LYS A 680 -8.96 -22.13 -16.29
CA LYS A 680 -9.19 -22.76 -17.60
C LYS A 680 -8.22 -23.93 -17.80
N GLU A 681 -8.66 -24.92 -18.56
CA GLU A 681 -7.74 -25.82 -19.21
C GLU A 681 -6.88 -25.02 -20.22
N GLY A 682 -5.59 -25.34 -20.25
CA GLY A 682 -4.56 -24.67 -21.03
C GLY A 682 -3.44 -25.67 -21.25
N GLY A 683 -2.79 -25.57 -22.41
CA GLY A 683 -1.80 -26.55 -22.89
C GLY A 683 -0.60 -26.73 -21.96
N TYR A 684 0.38 -27.53 -22.41
CA TYR A 684 1.49 -28.12 -21.63
C TYR A 684 2.27 -27.21 -20.63
N ILE A 685 2.11 -25.89 -20.66
CA ILE A 685 2.77 -24.94 -19.76
C ILE A 685 1.73 -24.04 -19.05
N SER A 686 1.36 -24.44 -17.83
CA SER A 686 0.52 -23.70 -16.85
C SER A 686 -0.97 -23.43 -17.15
N PRO A 687 -1.85 -23.32 -16.11
CA PRO A 687 -3.26 -22.98 -16.29
C PRO A 687 -3.49 -21.50 -16.65
N LEU A 688 -4.32 -21.22 -17.66
CA LEU A 688 -4.91 -19.88 -17.81
C LEU A 688 -5.89 -19.63 -16.66
N THR A 689 -5.93 -18.41 -16.12
CA THR A 689 -6.91 -18.02 -15.10
C THR A 689 -7.76 -16.86 -15.60
N SER A 690 -9.06 -17.09 -15.78
CA SER A 690 -10.05 -16.06 -16.09
C SER A 690 -10.38 -15.28 -14.82
N THR A 691 -10.60 -13.96 -14.91
CA THR A 691 -11.09 -13.13 -13.81
C THR A 691 -12.44 -12.52 -14.17
N LYS A 692 -13.34 -12.43 -13.20
CA LYS A 692 -14.64 -11.75 -13.33
C LYS A 692 -14.81 -10.77 -12.17
N ASN A 693 -15.03 -9.50 -12.50
CA ASN A 693 -15.20 -8.39 -11.54
C ASN A 693 -16.58 -8.49 -10.85
N HIS A 694 -16.82 -7.70 -9.79
CA HIS A 694 -18.07 -7.74 -9.01
C HIS A 694 -18.47 -9.17 -8.55
N CYS A 695 -17.49 -10.02 -8.26
CA CYS A 695 -17.68 -11.46 -7.99
C CYS A 695 -18.47 -12.23 -9.08
N GLY A 696 -18.53 -11.73 -10.31
CA GLY A 696 -19.35 -12.31 -11.38
C GLY A 696 -20.85 -12.11 -11.15
N HIS A 697 -21.27 -10.92 -10.73
CA HIS A 697 -22.68 -10.57 -10.49
C HIS A 697 -23.59 -10.86 -11.69
N ASN A 698 -23.14 -10.51 -12.90
CA ASN A 698 -23.87 -10.69 -14.15
C ASN A 698 -23.64 -12.05 -14.83
N ASP A 699 -22.94 -12.96 -14.15
CA ASP A 699 -22.50 -14.25 -14.67
C ASP A 699 -23.26 -15.43 -14.06
N ASP A 700 -23.02 -16.63 -14.61
CA ASP A 700 -23.41 -17.88 -13.96
C ASP A 700 -22.77 -17.99 -12.55
N PRO A 701 -23.54 -18.35 -11.50
CA PRO A 701 -23.02 -18.51 -10.15
C PRO A 701 -21.99 -19.65 -10.02
N PRO A 702 -21.05 -19.58 -9.07
CA PRO A 702 -20.03 -20.61 -8.84
C PRO A 702 -20.65 -21.99 -8.67
N ASP A 703 -20.08 -23.02 -9.31
CA ASP A 703 -20.57 -24.41 -9.27
C ASP A 703 -20.46 -25.06 -7.87
N TYR A 704 -19.93 -24.35 -6.87
CA TYR A 704 -19.67 -24.86 -5.53
C TYR A 704 -20.95 -25.36 -4.84
N ASP A 705 -22.14 -24.84 -5.17
CA ASP A 705 -23.40 -25.34 -4.62
C ASP A 705 -23.73 -26.82 -4.97
N TYR A 706 -22.93 -27.47 -5.84
CA TYR A 706 -23.02 -28.91 -6.19
C TYR A 706 -21.92 -29.80 -5.57
N ILE A 707 -20.90 -29.23 -4.90
CA ILE A 707 -19.94 -30.01 -4.09
C ILE A 707 -20.59 -30.32 -2.73
N PRO A 708 -20.65 -31.57 -2.22
CA PRO A 708 -21.26 -31.87 -0.92
C PRO A 708 -20.71 -31.02 0.24
N GLN A 709 -21.60 -30.60 1.15
CA GLN A 709 -21.27 -29.66 2.23
C GLN A 709 -20.04 -30.06 3.07
N PRO A 710 -19.85 -31.34 3.46
CA PRO A 710 -18.64 -31.74 4.18
C PRO A 710 -17.35 -31.46 3.41
N LEU A 711 -17.36 -31.73 2.10
CA LEU A 711 -16.20 -31.58 1.22
C LEU A 711 -15.92 -30.10 0.94
N ARG A 712 -16.97 -29.26 0.87
CA ARG A 712 -16.84 -27.79 0.79
C ARG A 712 -16.17 -27.19 2.02
N TRP A 713 -16.56 -27.60 3.23
CA TRP A 713 -15.98 -27.03 4.45
C TRP A 713 -14.49 -27.40 4.57
N ILE A 714 -14.08 -28.59 4.12
CA ILE A 714 -12.67 -28.97 3.97
C ILE A 714 -11.96 -28.05 2.96
N SER A 715 -12.56 -27.77 1.80
CA SER A 715 -12.03 -26.81 0.82
C SER A 715 -11.89 -25.39 1.39
N GLU A 716 -12.92 -24.90 2.10
CA GLU A 716 -12.90 -23.58 2.75
C GLU A 716 -11.85 -23.50 3.85
N TRP A 717 -11.67 -24.58 4.61
CA TRP A 717 -10.64 -24.70 5.63
C TRP A 717 -9.23 -24.60 5.00
N GLY A 718 -9.00 -25.31 3.89
CA GLY A 718 -7.74 -25.26 3.15
C GLY A 718 -7.45 -23.88 2.54
N GLU A 719 -8.46 -23.21 1.96
CA GLU A 719 -8.33 -21.82 1.51
C GLU A 719 -8.04 -20.86 2.67
N SER A 720 -8.73 -21.04 3.80
CA SER A 720 -8.60 -20.20 5.00
C SER A 720 -7.24 -20.33 5.65
N TYR A 721 -6.71 -21.55 5.77
CA TYR A 721 -5.37 -21.81 6.29
C TYR A 721 -4.31 -21.01 5.53
N CYS A 722 -4.39 -21.01 4.20
CA CYS A 722 -3.39 -20.38 3.36
C CYS A 722 -3.46 -18.85 3.30
N LEU A 723 -4.65 -18.28 3.51
CA LEU A 723 -4.79 -16.86 3.76
C LEU A 723 -4.26 -16.52 5.16
N ALA A 724 -4.60 -17.30 6.18
CA ALA A 724 -4.15 -17.10 7.55
C ALA A 724 -2.62 -17.16 7.68
N GLN A 725 -1.99 -18.15 7.06
CA GLN A 725 -0.53 -18.33 7.10
C GLN A 725 0.17 -17.18 6.34
N ARG A 726 -0.32 -16.77 5.17
CA ARG A 726 0.20 -15.58 4.45
C ARG A 726 0.12 -14.33 5.32
N ASP A 727 -1.04 -14.09 5.95
CA ASP A 727 -1.27 -12.91 6.78
C ASP A 727 -0.39 -12.95 8.04
N PHE A 728 -0.11 -14.14 8.58
CA PHE A 728 0.85 -14.33 9.67
C PHE A 728 2.28 -13.99 9.23
N LEU A 729 2.73 -14.47 8.06
CA LEU A 729 4.07 -14.21 7.52
C LEU A 729 4.34 -12.73 7.25
N GLU A 730 3.30 -11.93 6.96
CA GLU A 730 3.42 -10.47 6.88
C GLU A 730 3.75 -9.86 8.26
N THR A 731 3.21 -10.40 9.35
CA THR A 731 3.58 -9.98 10.72
C THR A 731 4.99 -10.42 11.14
N MET A 732 5.56 -11.42 10.45
CA MET A 732 6.92 -11.89 10.71
C MET A 732 8.00 -11.04 10.05
N LYS A 733 7.68 -10.03 9.22
CA LYS A 733 8.68 -9.12 8.61
C LYS A 733 9.59 -8.43 9.62
N ILE A 734 9.16 -8.28 10.88
CA ILE A 734 10.04 -7.79 11.95
C ILE A 734 11.29 -8.67 12.14
N CYS A 735 11.19 -9.98 11.89
CA CYS A 735 12.31 -10.93 11.91
C CYS A 735 13.41 -10.63 10.91
N GLU A 736 13.13 -9.96 9.78
CA GLU A 736 14.15 -9.60 8.80
C GLU A 736 15.26 -8.71 9.41
N ASN A 737 14.93 -8.00 10.50
CA ASN A 737 15.85 -7.15 11.26
C ASN A 737 16.67 -7.92 12.31
N CYS A 738 16.52 -9.25 12.43
CA CYS A 738 17.28 -10.11 13.34
C CYS A 738 18.09 -11.12 12.52
N LYS A 739 19.40 -10.93 12.41
CA LYS A 739 20.28 -11.70 11.49
C LYS A 739 21.49 -12.27 12.22
N LYS A 740 22.07 -13.34 11.68
CA LYS A 740 23.37 -13.86 12.13
C LYS A 740 24.46 -12.88 11.67
N LYS A 741 25.44 -12.62 12.54
CA LYS A 741 26.54 -11.68 12.22
C LYS A 741 27.63 -12.32 11.34
N ASN A 742 27.84 -13.63 11.49
CA ASN A 742 28.79 -14.48 10.75
C ASN A 742 28.27 -15.95 10.79
N ASP A 743 29.05 -16.92 10.30
CA ASP A 743 28.78 -18.36 10.50
C ASP A 743 28.78 -18.80 11.98
N ASN A 744 29.31 -17.98 12.89
CA ASN A 744 29.20 -18.17 14.33
C ASN A 744 27.81 -17.74 14.86
N THR A 745 27.39 -18.34 15.97
CA THR A 745 26.03 -18.33 16.52
C THR A 745 25.45 -16.99 16.98
N ASP A 746 26.17 -15.90 16.83
CA ASP A 746 25.86 -14.62 17.46
C ASP A 746 24.92 -13.77 16.60
N CYS A 747 23.87 -13.25 17.24
CA CYS A 747 22.74 -12.60 16.57
C CYS A 747 22.76 -11.10 16.76
N GLU A 748 22.64 -10.39 15.66
CA GLU A 748 22.60 -8.95 15.60
C GLU A 748 21.22 -8.48 15.17
N GLN A 749 20.78 -7.34 15.72
CA GLN A 749 19.56 -6.68 15.29
C GLN A 749 19.83 -5.31 14.71
N THR A 750 19.25 -5.03 13.54
CA THR A 750 19.30 -3.71 12.88
C THR A 750 18.26 -2.74 13.43
N LYS A 751 17.32 -3.23 14.24
CA LYS A 751 16.28 -2.44 14.91
C LYS A 751 16.08 -2.94 16.33
N TYR A 752 16.12 -2.03 17.30
CA TYR A 752 15.91 -2.33 18.72
C TYR A 752 14.61 -3.14 18.95
N GLY A 753 14.73 -4.22 19.72
CA GLY A 753 13.63 -5.12 20.06
C GLY A 753 13.25 -6.16 19.01
N ALA A 754 13.80 -6.11 17.80
CA ALA A 754 13.37 -6.95 16.70
C ALA A 754 13.71 -8.43 16.89
N CYS A 755 14.85 -8.77 17.50
CA CYS A 755 15.16 -10.18 17.79
C CYS A 755 14.24 -10.76 18.86
N ARG A 756 13.91 -10.02 19.93
CA ARG A 756 12.92 -10.43 20.93
C ARG A 756 11.54 -10.63 20.31
N ASP A 757 11.07 -9.66 19.53
CA ASP A 757 9.75 -9.72 18.91
C ASP A 757 9.68 -10.85 17.87
N CYS A 758 10.76 -11.08 17.12
CA CYS A 758 10.90 -12.24 16.24
C CYS A 758 10.82 -13.57 17.01
N LYS A 759 11.55 -13.71 18.12
CA LYS A 759 11.54 -14.91 18.98
C LYS A 759 10.11 -15.28 19.40
N LYS A 760 9.35 -14.26 19.82
CA LYS A 760 7.92 -14.39 20.15
C LYS A 760 7.08 -14.78 18.93
N LYS A 761 7.29 -14.13 17.78
CA LYS A 761 6.56 -14.42 16.52
C LYS A 761 6.80 -15.82 15.98
N CYS A 762 8.02 -16.34 16.08
CA CYS A 762 8.34 -17.72 15.68
C CYS A 762 7.64 -18.75 16.57
N GLU A 763 7.54 -18.50 17.88
CA GLU A 763 6.79 -19.36 18.80
C GLU A 763 5.27 -19.29 18.55
N GLU A 764 4.73 -18.08 18.35
CA GLU A 764 3.32 -17.90 17.94
C GLU A 764 3.02 -18.60 16.60
N TYR A 765 3.96 -18.59 15.64
CA TYR A 765 3.82 -19.29 14.35
C TYR A 765 3.79 -20.81 14.53
N ARG A 766 4.67 -21.36 15.36
CA ARG A 766 4.69 -22.80 15.67
C ARG A 766 3.35 -23.26 16.25
N GLN A 767 2.84 -22.54 17.26
CA GLN A 767 1.54 -22.84 17.89
C GLN A 767 0.36 -22.69 16.91
N PHE A 768 0.42 -21.68 16.02
CA PHE A 768 -0.52 -21.54 14.92
C PHE A 768 -0.49 -22.79 14.02
N VAL A 769 0.68 -23.19 13.51
CA VAL A 769 0.81 -24.35 12.62
C VAL A 769 0.36 -25.66 13.28
N GLU A 770 0.75 -25.90 14.53
CA GLU A 770 0.36 -27.11 15.27
C GLU A 770 -1.17 -27.22 15.43
N ASN A 771 -1.85 -26.12 15.78
CA ASN A 771 -3.31 -26.08 15.88
C ASN A 771 -4.01 -26.38 14.53
N TRP A 772 -3.56 -25.76 13.43
CA TRP A 772 -4.13 -26.05 12.11
C TRP A 772 -3.81 -27.50 11.66
N LYS A 773 -2.64 -28.04 11.98
CA LYS A 773 -2.30 -29.44 11.70
C LYS A 773 -3.26 -30.42 12.38
N THR A 774 -3.58 -30.22 13.67
CA THR A 774 -4.54 -31.07 14.39
C THR A 774 -5.94 -31.00 13.78
N GLN A 775 -6.38 -29.81 13.32
CA GLN A 775 -7.66 -29.66 12.62
C GLN A 775 -7.66 -30.40 11.27
N PHE A 776 -6.56 -30.39 10.53
CA PHE A 776 -6.42 -31.13 9.27
C PHE A 776 -6.50 -32.64 9.49
N GLU A 777 -5.69 -33.20 10.42
CA GLU A 777 -5.67 -34.63 10.74
C GLU A 777 -7.03 -35.16 11.21
N THR A 778 -7.87 -34.28 11.75
CA THR A 778 -9.22 -34.60 12.22
C THR A 778 -10.24 -34.55 11.07
N GLN A 779 -10.11 -33.58 10.16
CA GLN A 779 -10.91 -33.51 8.93
C GLN A 779 -10.56 -34.59 7.90
N ASP A 780 -9.30 -35.00 7.80
CA ASP A 780 -8.89 -36.11 6.93
C ASP A 780 -9.53 -37.44 7.36
N LYS A 781 -9.73 -37.66 8.67
CA LYS A 781 -10.52 -38.80 9.18
C LYS A 781 -11.99 -38.70 8.74
N ALA A 782 -12.61 -37.53 8.85
CA ALA A 782 -13.99 -37.31 8.38
C ALA A 782 -14.11 -37.55 6.87
N TYR A 783 -13.16 -37.05 6.08
CA TYR A 783 -13.10 -37.25 4.63
C TYR A 783 -13.02 -38.74 4.27
N LYS A 784 -12.09 -39.49 4.88
CA LYS A 784 -11.90 -40.92 4.65
C LYS A 784 -13.14 -41.74 5.00
N GLU A 785 -13.84 -41.36 6.07
CA GLU A 785 -15.11 -41.98 6.45
C GLU A 785 -16.21 -41.75 5.41
N ILE A 786 -16.39 -40.50 4.98
CA ILE A 786 -17.36 -40.09 3.95
C ILE A 786 -17.07 -40.80 2.62
N TYR A 787 -15.81 -40.76 2.16
CA TYR A 787 -15.35 -41.39 0.92
C TYR A 787 -15.54 -42.91 0.95
N ARG A 788 -15.17 -43.58 2.05
CA ARG A 788 -15.38 -45.03 2.22
C ARG A 788 -16.86 -45.39 2.19
N ASN A 789 -17.72 -44.64 2.89
CA ASN A 789 -19.17 -44.90 2.92
C ASN A 789 -19.83 -44.62 1.56
N ALA A 790 -19.35 -43.65 0.78
CA ALA A 790 -19.85 -43.34 -0.56
C ALA A 790 -19.47 -44.37 -1.63
N THR A 791 -18.35 -45.08 -1.44
CA THR A 791 -17.77 -46.03 -2.42
C THR A 791 -18.08 -47.51 -2.10
N SER A 792 -18.49 -47.84 -0.88
CA SER A 792 -18.72 -49.23 -0.46
C SER A 792 -20.08 -49.80 -0.91
N ASN A 793 -20.05 -50.71 -1.88
CA ASN A 793 -21.22 -51.49 -2.32
C ASN A 793 -21.62 -52.57 -1.29
N GLY A 794 -22.47 -52.23 -0.32
CA GLY A 794 -23.25 -53.22 0.45
C GLY A 794 -22.76 -53.55 1.87
N GLY A 795 -22.62 -52.55 2.74
CA GLY A 795 -22.43 -52.74 4.18
C GLY A 795 -23.34 -51.85 5.02
N LYS A 796 -23.66 -52.26 6.26
CA LYS A 796 -24.47 -51.50 7.25
C LYS A 796 -23.74 -50.26 7.78
N GLY A 797 -23.40 -49.30 6.92
CA GLY A 797 -22.93 -47.96 7.31
C GLY A 797 -24.09 -46.99 7.55
N GLU A 798 -23.84 -45.90 8.28
CA GLU A 798 -24.81 -44.81 8.42
C GLU A 798 -25.17 -44.21 7.04
N GLU A 799 -26.42 -43.78 6.90
CA GLU A 799 -27.06 -43.47 5.62
C GLU A 799 -26.50 -42.18 4.98
N ILE A 800 -25.43 -42.33 4.21
CA ILE A 800 -24.86 -41.25 3.39
C ILE A 800 -25.81 -40.88 2.25
N ASP A 801 -26.00 -39.58 2.04
CA ASP A 801 -27.00 -39.09 1.10
C ASP A 801 -26.61 -39.35 -0.36
N GLU A 802 -27.62 -39.44 -1.21
CA GLU A 802 -27.47 -39.82 -2.60
C GLU A 802 -26.73 -38.76 -3.45
N ASN A 803 -26.77 -37.48 -3.06
CA ASN A 803 -26.00 -36.44 -3.77
C ASN A 803 -24.50 -36.60 -3.46
N THR A 804 -24.14 -36.90 -2.21
CA THR A 804 -22.75 -37.17 -1.83
C THR A 804 -22.20 -38.43 -2.51
N LYS A 805 -22.99 -39.51 -2.62
CA LYS A 805 -22.58 -40.70 -3.40
C LYS A 805 -22.33 -40.38 -4.87
N ASN A 806 -23.28 -39.69 -5.51
CA ASN A 806 -23.16 -39.32 -6.92
C ASN A 806 -21.97 -38.38 -7.17
N PHE A 807 -21.72 -37.41 -6.27
CA PHE A 807 -20.54 -36.56 -6.36
C PHE A 807 -19.24 -37.35 -6.23
N VAL A 808 -19.09 -38.23 -5.23
CA VAL A 808 -17.86 -39.03 -5.06
C VAL A 808 -17.63 -39.95 -6.25
N LYS A 809 -18.69 -40.52 -6.84
CA LYS A 809 -18.62 -41.37 -8.03
C LYS A 809 -18.13 -40.61 -9.28
N GLU A 810 -18.69 -39.43 -9.56
CA GLU A 810 -18.23 -38.60 -10.69
C GLU A 810 -16.86 -37.97 -10.41
N LEU A 811 -16.53 -37.66 -9.14
CA LEU A 811 -15.21 -37.20 -8.72
C LEU A 811 -14.13 -38.24 -9.03
N GLU A 812 -14.38 -39.52 -8.71
CA GLU A 812 -13.47 -40.60 -9.07
C GLU A 812 -13.25 -40.70 -10.57
N LYS A 813 -14.31 -40.55 -11.37
CA LYS A 813 -14.25 -40.61 -12.83
C LYS A 813 -13.47 -39.43 -13.41
N ASN A 814 -13.71 -38.22 -12.92
CA ASN A 814 -13.07 -37.00 -13.42
C ASN A 814 -11.62 -36.81 -12.93
N CYS A 815 -11.23 -37.41 -11.81
CA CYS A 815 -9.87 -37.30 -11.28
C CYS A 815 -8.92 -38.46 -11.67
N LYS A 816 -9.42 -39.54 -12.27
CA LYS A 816 -8.61 -40.68 -12.75
C LYS A 816 -8.03 -40.39 -14.14
N THR A 817 -6.94 -39.64 -14.20
CA THR A 817 -6.16 -39.43 -15.44
C THR A 817 -5.16 -40.56 -15.73
N ASP A 818 -4.72 -41.29 -14.71
CA ASP A 818 -3.82 -42.46 -14.79
C ASP A 818 -4.14 -43.45 -13.66
N GLN A 819 -3.66 -44.70 -13.77
CA GLN A 819 -3.86 -45.77 -12.75
C GLN A 819 -3.30 -45.48 -11.34
N LYS A 820 -2.71 -44.30 -11.09
CA LYS A 820 -2.07 -43.91 -9.81
C LYS A 820 -2.74 -42.75 -9.06
N THR A 821 -3.65 -42.00 -9.67
CA THR A 821 -4.32 -40.87 -8.99
C THR A 821 -5.58 -41.33 -8.26
N SER A 822 -5.50 -41.38 -6.93
CA SER A 822 -6.63 -41.59 -6.02
C SER A 822 -7.07 -40.27 -5.37
N VAL A 823 -8.34 -40.19 -4.96
CA VAL A 823 -8.92 -39.07 -4.18
C VAL A 823 -9.43 -39.55 -2.81
N ASP A 824 -8.84 -40.62 -2.28
CA ASP A 824 -9.24 -41.28 -1.01
C ASP A 824 -8.91 -40.53 0.30
N SER A 825 -8.23 -39.38 0.23
CA SER A 825 -7.79 -38.60 1.39
C SER A 825 -7.94 -37.09 1.19
N ALA A 826 -8.04 -36.33 2.28
CA ALA A 826 -8.36 -34.91 2.21
C ALA A 826 -7.26 -34.07 1.55
N ASP A 827 -5.99 -34.45 1.70
CA ASP A 827 -4.86 -33.83 1.00
C ASP A 827 -5.00 -33.98 -0.51
N LYS A 828 -5.26 -35.19 -1.01
CA LYS A 828 -5.44 -35.46 -2.44
C LYS A 828 -6.65 -34.72 -2.99
N TYR A 829 -7.75 -34.65 -2.25
CA TYR A 829 -8.92 -33.87 -2.62
C TYR A 829 -8.62 -32.38 -2.75
N LEU A 830 -7.95 -31.77 -1.75
CA LEU A 830 -7.57 -30.35 -1.78
C LEU A 830 -6.62 -30.03 -2.94
N GLU A 831 -5.63 -30.89 -3.17
CA GLU A 831 -4.67 -30.73 -4.26
C GLU A 831 -5.33 -30.83 -5.65
N ASN A 832 -6.22 -31.80 -5.83
CA ASN A 832 -6.97 -32.00 -7.08
C ASN A 832 -8.04 -30.92 -7.33
N GLY A 833 -8.50 -30.23 -6.29
CA GLY A 833 -9.35 -29.04 -6.39
C GLY A 833 -8.60 -27.72 -6.55
N GLY A 834 -7.26 -27.75 -6.66
CA GLY A 834 -6.46 -26.53 -6.76
C GLY A 834 -6.51 -25.63 -5.51
N VAL A 835 -7.05 -26.15 -4.40
CA VAL A 835 -7.20 -25.43 -3.14
C VAL A 835 -5.81 -25.18 -2.58
N CYS A 836 -5.41 -23.91 -2.55
CA CYS A 836 -4.11 -23.48 -2.07
C CYS A 836 -2.91 -24.11 -2.82
N ARG A 837 -2.75 -23.73 -4.10
CA ARG A 837 -1.65 -24.13 -5.01
C ARG A 837 -0.20 -24.06 -4.46
N ARG A 838 0.04 -23.37 -3.33
CA ARG A 838 1.38 -23.20 -2.73
C ARG A 838 1.79 -24.33 -1.78
N PHE A 839 0.85 -25.09 -1.21
CA PHE A 839 1.16 -26.08 -0.17
C PHE A 839 0.71 -27.50 -0.52
N LYS A 840 1.36 -28.44 0.17
CA LYS A 840 1.08 -29.87 0.21
C LYS A 840 0.80 -30.24 1.66
N PHE A 841 -0.33 -30.89 1.93
CA PHE A 841 -0.79 -31.12 3.31
C PHE A 841 -0.18 -32.39 3.94
N VAL A 842 0.47 -33.24 3.14
CA VAL A 842 1.23 -34.42 3.59
C VAL A 842 2.74 -34.19 3.46
N LYS A 843 3.51 -34.67 4.45
CA LYS A 843 4.96 -34.61 4.46
C LYS A 843 5.54 -35.81 3.72
N THR A 844 6.12 -35.57 2.53
CA THR A 844 6.92 -36.56 1.78
C THR A 844 8.31 -36.00 1.49
N ASN A 845 9.26 -36.85 1.13
CA ASN A 845 10.61 -36.42 0.73
C ASN A 845 10.58 -35.49 -0.51
N THR A 846 9.62 -35.69 -1.42
CA THR A 846 9.43 -34.88 -2.63
C THR A 846 8.69 -33.56 -2.39
N HIS A 847 7.91 -33.45 -1.30
CA HIS A 847 7.10 -32.26 -0.98
C HIS A 847 7.63 -31.45 0.20
N ILE A 848 8.78 -31.82 0.77
CA ILE A 848 9.33 -31.20 1.98
C ILE A 848 9.57 -29.69 1.88
N LYS A 849 9.73 -29.11 0.68
CA LYS A 849 9.85 -27.65 0.50
C LYS A 849 8.51 -26.90 0.56
N ASN A 850 7.41 -27.58 0.22
CA ASN A 850 6.07 -27.01 0.09
C ASN A 850 5.10 -27.57 1.15
N TYR A 851 5.62 -28.20 2.21
CA TYR A 851 4.78 -28.79 3.24
C TYR A 851 4.03 -27.69 4.01
N ALA A 852 2.72 -27.84 4.15
CA ALA A 852 1.89 -26.85 4.85
C ALA A 852 2.39 -26.62 6.29
N PHE A 853 2.61 -27.70 7.04
CA PHE A 853 2.78 -27.64 8.50
C PHE A 853 4.25 -27.61 8.95
N HIS A 854 5.10 -26.80 8.31
CA HIS A 854 6.41 -26.50 8.88
C HIS A 854 6.29 -25.70 10.17
N HIS A 855 6.94 -26.15 11.26
CA HIS A 855 6.91 -25.47 12.56
C HIS A 855 7.60 -24.09 12.54
N THR A 856 8.51 -23.89 11.59
CA THR A 856 9.18 -22.63 11.29
C THR A 856 9.00 -22.36 9.78
N PRO A 857 8.67 -21.14 9.33
CA PRO A 857 8.46 -20.92 7.90
C PRO A 857 9.78 -20.94 7.14
N PRO A 858 9.89 -21.61 5.97
CA PRO A 858 11.16 -21.69 5.23
C PRO A 858 11.80 -20.34 4.89
N SER A 859 11.01 -19.28 4.69
CA SER A 859 11.50 -17.91 4.44
C SER A 859 12.06 -17.19 5.67
N TYR A 860 11.83 -17.72 6.88
CA TYR A 860 12.26 -17.12 8.15
C TYR A 860 13.05 -18.10 9.03
N GLU A 861 13.45 -19.26 8.50
CA GLU A 861 14.15 -20.32 9.25
C GLU A 861 15.39 -19.78 9.96
N GLU A 862 16.29 -19.09 9.25
CA GLU A 862 17.51 -18.55 9.82
C GLU A 862 17.26 -17.43 10.84
N HIS A 863 16.29 -16.56 10.58
CA HIS A 863 15.87 -15.50 11.49
C HIS A 863 15.31 -16.06 12.80
N CYS A 864 14.46 -17.09 12.72
CA CYS A 864 13.92 -17.78 13.89
C CYS A 864 14.98 -18.57 14.66
N GLN A 865 15.92 -19.22 13.97
CA GLN A 865 17.09 -19.85 14.59
C GLN A 865 17.95 -18.81 15.33
N CYS A 866 18.12 -17.62 14.76
CA CYS A 866 18.88 -16.55 15.40
C CYS A 866 18.15 -16.03 16.65
N ALA A 867 16.89 -15.61 16.48
CA ALA A 867 16.07 -15.08 17.55
C ALA A 867 15.89 -16.06 18.73
N LYS A 868 15.94 -17.38 18.47
CA LYS A 868 15.96 -18.41 19.51
C LYS A 868 17.16 -18.27 20.46
N ASN A 869 18.35 -17.97 19.93
CA ASN A 869 19.60 -17.84 20.67
C ASN A 869 19.77 -16.44 21.31
N PHE A 870 19.07 -15.43 20.80
CA PHE A 870 19.12 -14.06 21.33
C PHE A 870 18.71 -13.98 22.81
N ASP A 871 19.55 -13.36 23.64
CA ASP A 871 19.31 -13.13 25.07
C ASP A 871 18.79 -11.68 25.26
N PRO A 872 17.60 -11.45 25.84
CA PRO A 872 17.02 -10.11 25.96
C PRO A 872 17.85 -9.11 26.80
N LEU A 873 18.89 -9.58 27.49
CA LEU A 873 19.85 -8.72 28.20
C LEU A 873 20.94 -8.12 27.29
N ASP A 874 21.04 -8.57 26.03
CA ASP A 874 21.85 -7.92 24.98
C ASP A 874 21.24 -6.58 24.50
N GLU A 875 20.05 -6.21 25.00
CA GLU A 875 19.38 -4.93 24.69
C GLU A 875 19.41 -3.96 25.87
N CYS A 876 19.47 -2.65 25.58
CA CYS A 876 19.16 -1.61 26.55
C CYS A 876 18.29 -0.50 25.92
N PRO A 877 17.14 -0.14 26.51
CA PRO A 877 16.53 -0.70 27.72
C PRO A 877 16.20 -2.20 27.61
N VAL A 878 16.24 -2.91 28.73
CA VAL A 878 15.76 -4.30 28.81
C VAL A 878 14.22 -4.30 28.84
N ASP A 879 13.57 -5.32 28.27
CA ASP A 879 12.10 -5.44 28.27
C ASP A 879 11.53 -5.41 29.70
N ASN A 880 10.43 -4.69 29.91
CA ASN A 880 9.82 -4.53 31.23
C ASN A 880 9.42 -5.85 31.91
N ASN A 881 9.10 -6.92 31.17
CA ASN A 881 8.78 -8.22 31.76
C ASN A 881 10.05 -9.05 32.05
N GLU A 882 11.13 -8.80 31.32
CA GLU A 882 12.44 -9.34 31.63
C GLU A 882 13.03 -8.65 32.87
N CYS A 883 13.02 -7.32 32.93
CA CYS A 883 13.43 -6.53 34.11
C CYS A 883 12.76 -7.02 35.41
N LYS A 884 11.45 -7.31 35.37
CA LYS A 884 10.70 -7.81 36.54
C LYS A 884 11.27 -9.09 37.16
N LYS A 885 11.97 -9.94 36.39
CA LYS A 885 12.59 -11.17 36.92
C LYS A 885 13.70 -10.88 37.93
N TYR A 886 14.38 -9.75 37.79
CA TYR A 886 15.59 -9.41 38.55
C TYR A 886 15.31 -8.59 39.83
N ILE A 887 14.04 -8.35 40.19
CA ILE A 887 13.62 -7.52 41.34
C ILE A 887 13.02 -8.38 42.47
N LYS A 888 13.59 -9.56 42.71
CA LYS A 888 12.93 -10.61 43.51
C LYS A 888 13.22 -10.56 45.01
N TYR A 889 14.38 -10.05 45.42
CA TYR A 889 14.83 -10.03 46.82
C TYR A 889 15.44 -8.66 47.14
N VAL A 890 14.69 -7.85 47.90
CA VAL A 890 15.03 -6.46 48.20
C VAL A 890 16.16 -6.42 49.24
N CYS A 891 17.33 -5.93 48.84
CA CYS A 891 18.33 -5.47 49.80
C CYS A 891 17.76 -4.36 50.68
N PRO A 892 18.24 -4.19 51.92
CA PRO A 892 17.77 -3.12 52.80
C PRO A 892 17.78 -1.77 52.08
N LYS A 893 16.73 -0.95 52.29
CA LYS A 893 16.71 0.42 51.77
C LYS A 893 17.99 1.13 52.18
N LYS A 894 18.68 1.74 51.22
CA LYS A 894 19.88 2.53 51.49
C LYS A 894 19.49 3.65 52.45
N LYS A 895 20.25 3.76 53.54
CA LYS A 895 20.11 4.83 54.52
C LYS A 895 21.47 5.50 54.62
N PHE A 896 21.61 6.54 53.80
CA PHE A 896 22.59 7.58 54.03
C PHE A 896 21.94 8.50 55.07
N ASN A 897 22.36 8.33 56.33
CA ASN A 897 21.99 9.19 57.45
C ASN A 897 23.26 9.93 57.89
N ASN A 898 23.15 11.25 58.12
CA ASN A 898 24.24 12.17 58.51
C ASN A 898 25.14 11.72 59.69
N GLU A 899 24.75 10.72 60.50
CA GLU A 899 25.53 10.20 61.64
C GLU A 899 26.12 8.79 61.42
N LEU A 900 25.82 8.14 60.29
CA LEU A 900 26.44 6.86 59.86
C LEU A 900 27.33 7.02 58.59
N GLU A 901 27.54 8.26 58.17
CA GLU A 901 28.28 8.70 56.98
C GLU A 901 29.70 9.18 57.26
N ALA A 902 30.53 8.29 57.82
CA ALA A 902 31.97 8.44 57.70
C ALA A 902 32.49 7.68 56.46
N TRP A 903 33.36 8.31 55.69
CA TRP A 903 34.32 7.58 54.88
C TRP A 903 35.26 6.84 55.84
N THR A 904 35.62 5.59 55.56
CA THR A 904 36.32 4.79 56.57
C THR A 904 37.23 3.71 55.99
N HIS A 905 38.42 3.57 56.58
CA HIS A 905 39.35 2.47 56.31
C HIS A 905 38.97 1.17 57.04
N ARG A 906 38.10 1.24 58.07
CA ARG A 906 37.81 0.12 59.02
C ARG A 906 37.24 -1.16 58.39
N VAL A 907 36.81 -1.09 57.13
CA VAL A 907 36.20 -2.23 56.41
C VAL A 907 37.18 -3.01 55.54
N ILE A 908 38.41 -2.52 55.35
CA ILE A 908 39.43 -3.14 54.50
C ILE A 908 39.98 -4.39 55.18
N ARG A 909 39.84 -5.56 54.53
CA ARG A 909 40.22 -6.87 55.10
C ARG A 909 41.51 -7.44 54.55
N ARG A 910 41.98 -6.92 53.40
CA ARG A 910 43.10 -7.47 52.63
C ARG A 910 44.31 -6.55 52.75
N ASN A 911 45.45 -7.09 53.20
CA ASN A 911 46.71 -6.35 53.42
C ASN A 911 46.52 -4.95 54.03
N PRO A 912 45.98 -4.82 55.26
CA PRO A 912 45.62 -3.52 55.84
C PRO A 912 46.78 -2.53 55.91
N LYS A 913 48.04 -2.99 55.97
CA LYS A 913 49.25 -2.13 55.94
C LYS A 913 49.51 -1.43 54.60
N ASN A 914 48.98 -1.92 53.49
CA ASN A 914 49.21 -1.35 52.15
C ASN A 914 48.09 -0.39 51.72
N TYR A 915 46.99 -0.37 52.49
CA TYR A 915 45.76 0.37 52.20
C TYR A 915 45.23 1.10 53.45
N GLU A 916 46.08 1.32 54.45
CA GLU A 916 45.75 2.02 55.71
C GLU A 916 45.24 3.45 55.45
N ASP A 917 45.79 4.07 54.42
CA ASP A 917 45.43 5.42 53.94
C ASP A 917 44.21 5.44 52.99
N VAL A 918 43.61 4.29 52.65
CA VAL A 918 42.42 4.23 51.77
C VAL A 918 41.13 4.36 52.57
N ILE A 919 40.24 5.24 52.15
CA ILE A 919 38.92 5.44 52.76
C ILE A 919 37.80 4.97 51.82
N VAL A 920 36.85 4.18 52.33
CA VAL A 920 35.83 3.51 51.52
C VAL A 920 34.50 4.29 51.51
N PRO A 921 33.89 4.55 50.34
CA PRO A 921 32.60 5.24 50.22
C PRO A 921 31.47 4.54 50.97
N ALA A 922 30.51 5.31 51.49
CA ALA A 922 29.30 4.74 52.11
C ALA A 922 28.48 3.88 51.12
N ARG A 923 28.47 4.27 49.83
CA ARG A 923 27.83 3.53 48.73
C ARG A 923 28.40 2.13 48.58
N THR A 924 29.73 2.00 48.43
CA THR A 924 30.43 0.71 48.29
C THR A 924 30.18 -0.21 49.49
N ARG A 925 30.23 0.35 50.72
CA ARG A 925 29.90 -0.40 51.96
C ARG A 925 28.47 -0.94 52.01
N GLN A 926 27.53 -0.29 51.29
CA GLN A 926 26.11 -0.66 51.22
C GLN A 926 25.72 -1.27 49.85
N LEU A 927 26.67 -1.84 49.09
CA LEU A 927 26.39 -2.57 47.84
C LEU A 927 25.42 -3.74 48.09
N CYS A 928 24.43 -3.87 47.22
CA CYS A 928 23.39 -4.91 47.27
C CYS A 928 23.90 -6.30 46.86
N LEU A 929 24.92 -6.83 47.54
CA LEU A 929 25.50 -8.15 47.25
C LEU A 929 25.01 -9.27 48.17
N GLN A 930 24.10 -8.97 49.11
CA GLN A 930 23.63 -9.93 50.12
C GLN A 930 23.02 -11.21 49.52
N ASN A 931 22.39 -11.13 48.34
CA ASN A 931 21.77 -12.28 47.68
C ASN A 931 22.83 -13.28 47.18
N VAL A 932 23.93 -12.79 46.59
CA VAL A 932 25.09 -13.61 46.23
C VAL A 932 25.76 -14.12 47.51
N THR A 933 26.12 -13.23 48.45
CA THR A 933 26.90 -13.57 49.66
C THR A 933 26.21 -14.61 50.54
N ARG A 934 24.89 -14.51 50.77
CA ARG A 934 24.13 -15.50 51.59
C ARG A 934 24.01 -16.86 50.91
N ASN A 935 24.07 -16.92 49.58
CA ASN A 935 23.92 -18.16 48.81
C ASN A 935 25.24 -18.69 48.24
N LEU A 936 26.39 -18.09 48.55
CA LEU A 936 27.72 -18.44 48.02
C LEU A 936 28.01 -19.95 47.97
N ILE A 937 27.68 -20.68 49.05
CA ILE A 937 27.92 -22.13 49.17
C ILE A 937 26.82 -22.96 48.48
N ARG A 938 25.63 -22.37 48.26
CA ARG A 938 24.47 -23.03 47.64
C ARG A 938 24.48 -22.94 46.12
N ILE A 939 25.08 -21.89 45.55
CA ILE A 939 25.23 -21.70 44.10
C ILE A 939 26.16 -22.77 43.55
N LYS A 940 25.64 -23.65 42.68
CA LYS A 940 26.36 -24.85 42.20
C LYS A 940 26.96 -24.72 40.80
N ASN A 941 26.61 -23.67 40.05
CA ASN A 941 27.03 -23.49 38.66
C ASN A 941 27.10 -22.00 38.29
N GLU A 942 27.84 -21.70 37.22
CA GLU A 942 28.05 -20.35 36.68
C GLU A 942 26.73 -19.64 36.30
N LYS A 943 25.76 -20.34 35.71
CA LYS A 943 24.48 -19.74 35.31
C LYS A 943 23.67 -19.25 36.51
N GLU A 944 23.62 -20.04 37.57
CA GLU A 944 22.97 -19.67 38.84
C GLU A 944 23.70 -18.51 39.52
N PHE A 945 25.04 -18.48 39.47
CA PHE A 945 25.84 -17.33 39.94
C PHE A 945 25.48 -16.06 39.17
N LYS A 946 25.45 -16.13 37.83
CA LYS A 946 25.08 -15.02 36.95
C LYS A 946 23.69 -14.47 37.28
N GLU A 947 22.71 -15.35 37.47
CA GLU A 947 21.33 -14.94 37.83
C GLU A 947 21.28 -14.20 39.18
N GLN A 948 21.98 -14.68 40.21
CA GLN A 948 22.05 -14.00 41.51
C GLN A 948 22.79 -12.66 41.44
N LEU A 949 23.82 -12.55 40.59
CA LEU A 949 24.54 -11.29 40.36
C LEU A 949 23.65 -10.27 39.64
N LEU A 950 22.91 -10.68 38.60
CA LEU A 950 21.98 -9.79 37.88
C LEU A 950 20.86 -9.27 38.78
N ILE A 951 20.30 -10.11 39.66
CA ILE A 951 19.32 -9.68 40.69
C ILE A 951 19.94 -8.63 41.63
N SER A 952 21.19 -8.86 42.05
CA SER A 952 21.94 -7.99 42.95
C SER A 952 22.23 -6.63 42.32
N ALA A 953 22.68 -6.61 41.06
CA ALA A 953 22.96 -5.41 40.29
C ALA A 953 21.67 -4.61 39.98
N ALA A 954 20.60 -5.26 39.53
CA ALA A 954 19.28 -4.63 39.33
C ALA A 954 18.78 -3.92 40.60
N SER A 955 18.91 -4.61 41.73
CA SER A 955 18.47 -4.14 43.04
C SER A 955 19.34 -3.00 43.57
N GLU A 956 20.65 -3.03 43.35
CA GLU A 956 21.57 -1.93 43.63
C GLU A 956 21.16 -0.66 42.90
N ALA A 957 21.03 -0.74 41.56
CA ALA A 957 20.71 0.41 40.74
C ALA A 957 19.30 0.98 41.00
N LYS A 958 18.33 0.10 41.31
CA LYS A 958 17.01 0.50 41.79
C LYS A 958 17.08 1.30 43.09
N LEU A 959 17.80 0.80 44.10
CA LEU A 959 17.92 1.48 45.39
C LEU A 959 18.66 2.82 45.31
N LEU A 960 19.65 2.94 44.41
CA LEU A 960 20.31 4.22 44.12
C LEU A 960 19.36 5.20 43.41
N SER A 961 18.57 4.72 42.45
CA SER A 961 17.55 5.53 41.76
C SER A 961 16.43 6.00 42.70
N GLU A 962 16.04 5.18 43.67
CA GLU A 962 15.06 5.54 44.71
C GLU A 962 15.65 6.55 45.71
N GLN A 963 16.92 6.42 46.10
CA GLN A 963 17.59 7.37 46.99
C GLN A 963 17.67 8.75 46.35
N TYR A 964 18.32 8.85 45.19
CA TYR A 964 18.61 10.11 44.50
C TYR A 964 17.50 10.50 43.51
N HIS A 965 16.24 10.21 43.84
CA HIS A 965 15.09 10.40 42.95
C HIS A 965 14.86 11.86 42.52
N THR A 966 15.30 12.83 43.34
CA THR A 966 15.32 14.27 43.03
C THR A 966 16.56 14.71 42.26
N GLU A 967 17.65 13.94 42.28
CA GLU A 967 18.98 14.32 41.78
C GLU A 967 19.51 13.24 40.81
N ARG A 968 18.93 13.22 39.61
CA ARG A 968 19.10 12.09 38.65
C ARG A 968 20.54 11.90 38.17
N ASP A 969 21.34 12.96 38.13
CA ASP A 969 22.74 12.89 37.72
C ASP A 969 23.60 12.23 38.82
N LYS A 970 23.32 12.53 40.10
CA LYS A 970 23.90 11.79 41.25
C LYS A 970 23.47 10.33 41.23
N ALA A 971 22.19 10.06 40.93
CA ALA A 971 21.69 8.69 40.77
C ALA A 971 22.49 7.93 39.71
N PHE A 972 22.69 8.54 38.54
CA PHE A 972 23.44 7.95 37.44
C PHE A 972 24.90 7.67 37.81
N GLN A 973 25.61 8.67 38.33
CA GLN A 973 27.03 8.52 38.68
C GLN A 973 27.24 7.48 39.80
N ALA A 974 26.36 7.44 40.80
CA ALA A 974 26.39 6.39 41.82
C ALA A 974 26.16 4.99 41.22
N ILE A 975 25.31 4.86 40.20
CA ILE A 975 25.09 3.58 39.49
C ILE A 975 26.34 3.19 38.70
N LYS A 976 27.04 4.14 38.04
CA LYS A 976 28.33 3.88 37.36
C LYS A 976 29.40 3.38 38.34
N TYR A 977 29.58 4.05 39.48
CA TYR A 977 30.55 3.63 40.48
C TYR A 977 30.19 2.28 41.12
N SER A 978 28.91 2.01 41.38
CA SER A 978 28.47 0.70 41.89
C SER A 978 28.64 -0.41 40.85
N PHE A 979 28.46 -0.14 39.56
CA PHE A 979 28.77 -1.09 38.48
C PHE A 979 30.26 -1.44 38.46
N ALA A 980 31.13 -0.43 38.51
CA ALA A 980 32.57 -0.62 38.52
C ALA A 980 33.08 -1.37 39.77
N ASP A 981 32.57 -1.03 40.97
CA ASP A 981 32.89 -1.77 42.20
C ASP A 981 32.42 -3.23 42.15
N ILE A 982 31.23 -3.51 41.56
CA ILE A 982 30.80 -4.89 41.29
C ILE A 982 31.79 -5.57 40.35
N GLY A 983 32.26 -4.88 39.30
CA GLY A 983 33.32 -5.34 38.41
C GLY A 983 34.58 -5.76 39.16
N ASN A 984 35.10 -4.93 40.06
CA ASN A 984 36.29 -5.27 40.85
C ASN A 984 36.06 -6.45 41.80
N ILE A 985 34.87 -6.54 42.42
CA ILE A 985 34.50 -7.66 43.30
C ILE A 985 34.42 -8.98 42.51
N ILE A 986 34.03 -8.93 41.23
CA ILE A 986 33.98 -10.08 40.33
C ILE A 986 35.37 -10.45 39.81
N LYS A 987 36.14 -9.47 39.29
CA LYS A 987 37.53 -9.64 38.83
C LYS A 987 38.43 -10.20 39.94
N GLY A 988 38.21 -9.76 41.19
CA GLY A 988 38.92 -10.21 42.39
C GLY A 988 40.06 -9.29 42.83
N ASP A 989 40.14 -8.11 42.23
CA ASP A 989 41.06 -7.00 42.51
C ASP A 989 40.49 -5.98 43.52
N ASP A 990 39.23 -6.12 43.93
CA ASP A 990 38.59 -5.28 44.97
C ASP A 990 39.42 -5.13 46.27
N ILE A 991 39.61 -3.87 46.67
CA ILE A 991 40.43 -3.43 47.80
C ILE A 991 39.83 -3.85 49.15
N ILE A 992 38.50 -3.86 49.30
CA ILE A 992 37.84 -4.29 50.55
C ILE A 992 38.14 -5.77 50.82
N GLY A 993 38.10 -6.58 49.76
CA GLY A 993 38.40 -8.01 49.78
C GLY A 993 37.15 -8.84 50.04
N ASN A 994 36.68 -9.55 49.02
CA ASN A 994 35.47 -10.37 49.07
C ASN A 994 35.72 -11.81 48.60
N VAL A 995 34.94 -12.75 49.12
CA VAL A 995 34.98 -14.19 48.79
C VAL A 995 34.20 -14.54 47.49
N ILE A 996 33.50 -13.57 46.90
CA ILE A 996 32.70 -13.75 45.68
C ILE A 996 33.54 -14.18 44.48
N SER A 997 34.65 -13.49 44.19
CA SER A 997 35.57 -13.84 43.11
C SER A 997 36.14 -15.26 43.26
N VAL A 998 36.49 -15.66 44.49
CA VAL A 998 36.99 -17.01 44.80
C VAL A 998 35.95 -18.08 44.47
N GLN A 999 34.66 -17.82 44.74
CA GLN A 999 33.60 -18.76 44.36
C GLN A 999 33.37 -18.78 42.85
N LEU A 1000 33.37 -17.62 42.18
CA LEU A 1000 33.27 -17.57 40.71
C LEU A 1000 34.40 -18.35 40.05
N HIS A 1001 35.65 -18.14 40.47
CA HIS A 1001 36.82 -18.90 39.99
C HIS A 1001 36.62 -20.41 40.12
N LYS A 1002 36.09 -20.91 41.24
CA LYS A 1002 35.78 -22.34 41.40
C LYS A 1002 34.71 -22.84 40.43
N LEU A 1003 33.71 -22.02 40.11
CA LEU A 1003 32.59 -22.39 39.23
C LEU A 1003 32.96 -22.37 37.73
N ILE A 1004 33.96 -21.58 37.34
CA ILE A 1004 34.44 -21.50 35.93
C ILE A 1004 35.70 -22.34 35.66
N ASN A 1005 36.37 -22.83 36.69
CA ASN A 1005 37.59 -23.64 36.55
C ASN A 1005 37.30 -24.93 35.75
N GLY A 1006 37.99 -25.09 34.61
CA GLY A 1006 37.78 -26.19 33.64
C GLY A 1006 37.03 -25.81 32.36
N ASN A 1007 36.46 -24.60 32.26
CA ASN A 1007 35.91 -24.08 31.01
C ASN A 1007 37.04 -23.63 30.07
N LYS A 1008 37.07 -24.12 28.81
CA LYS A 1008 38.13 -23.78 27.83
C LYS A 1008 38.05 -22.35 27.25
N LYS A 1009 36.89 -21.67 27.31
CA LYS A 1009 36.66 -20.35 26.67
C LYS A 1009 36.63 -19.20 27.67
N ILE A 1010 36.16 -19.44 28.90
CA ILE A 1010 36.08 -18.44 29.97
C ILE A 1010 36.63 -19.08 31.25
N ASN A 1011 37.95 -18.99 31.44
CA ASN A 1011 38.69 -19.64 32.53
C ASN A 1011 39.14 -18.68 33.65
N THR A 1012 39.02 -17.36 33.45
CA THR A 1012 39.34 -16.33 34.45
C THR A 1012 38.12 -15.47 34.78
N SER A 1013 38.12 -14.90 35.98
CA SER A 1013 37.12 -13.94 36.45
C SER A 1013 37.03 -12.71 35.54
N THR A 1014 38.17 -12.21 35.06
CA THR A 1014 38.25 -11.08 34.13
C THR A 1014 37.58 -11.39 32.79
N LEU A 1015 37.89 -12.53 32.16
CA LEU A 1015 37.21 -12.95 30.93
C LEU A 1015 35.71 -13.18 31.15
N TRP A 1016 35.32 -13.60 32.35
CA TRP A 1016 33.90 -13.73 32.70
C TRP A 1016 33.22 -12.36 32.84
N TRP A 1017 33.90 -11.38 33.44
CA TRP A 1017 33.40 -10.00 33.54
C TRP A 1017 33.21 -9.40 32.14
N GLU A 1018 34.24 -9.41 31.28
CA GLU A 1018 34.15 -8.88 29.91
C GLU A 1018 33.00 -9.52 29.10
N ALA A 1019 32.80 -10.83 29.23
CA ALA A 1019 31.72 -11.54 28.54
C ALA A 1019 30.31 -11.23 29.09
N ASN A 1020 30.17 -10.50 30.20
CA ASN A 1020 28.90 -10.27 30.90
C ASN A 1020 28.64 -8.80 31.31
N LYS A 1021 29.63 -7.89 31.24
CA LYS A 1021 29.54 -6.54 31.79
C LYS A 1021 28.40 -5.72 31.19
N GLU A 1022 28.22 -5.78 29.87
CA GLU A 1022 27.07 -5.18 29.18
C GLU A 1022 25.72 -5.68 29.70
N LYS A 1023 25.57 -7.00 29.93
CA LYS A 1023 24.32 -7.59 30.44
C LYS A 1023 24.01 -7.13 31.85
N ILE A 1024 25.04 -6.97 32.67
CA ILE A 1024 24.94 -6.46 34.04
C ILE A 1024 24.53 -4.98 34.01
N TRP A 1025 25.16 -4.17 33.16
CA TRP A 1025 24.81 -2.76 32.96
C TRP A 1025 23.37 -2.59 32.46
N ASN A 1026 22.98 -3.33 31.43
CA ASN A 1026 21.64 -3.27 30.83
C ASN A 1026 20.54 -3.59 31.84
N VAL A 1027 20.80 -4.55 32.75
CA VAL A 1027 19.92 -4.88 33.87
C VAL A 1027 19.91 -3.80 34.96
N MET A 1028 21.05 -3.18 35.27
CA MET A 1028 21.11 -2.02 36.18
C MET A 1028 20.28 -0.85 35.64
N MET A 1029 20.29 -0.63 34.33
CA MET A 1029 19.50 0.41 33.66
C MET A 1029 17.98 0.16 33.70
N CYS A 1030 17.47 -1.01 34.10
CA CYS A 1030 16.03 -1.28 34.20
C CYS A 1030 15.28 -0.20 35.01
N HIS A 1031 15.84 0.24 36.15
CA HIS A 1031 15.17 1.15 37.09
C HIS A 1031 15.63 2.60 37.06
N TYR A 1032 16.66 2.90 36.27
CA TYR A 1032 17.08 4.27 36.03
C TYR A 1032 16.03 5.02 35.19
N ASN A 1033 15.71 6.25 35.57
CA ASN A 1033 14.64 7.09 34.99
C ASN A 1033 15.16 8.50 34.58
N GLY A 1034 16.43 8.60 34.21
CA GLY A 1034 16.99 9.81 33.61
C GLY A 1034 16.44 10.11 32.21
N SER A 1035 16.60 11.35 31.75
CA SER A 1035 16.15 11.85 30.43
C SER A 1035 17.05 11.40 29.26
N ASP A 1036 18.28 11.02 29.59
CA ASP A 1036 19.31 10.40 28.76
C ASP A 1036 18.98 8.95 28.36
N LYS A 1037 18.25 8.21 29.20
CA LYS A 1037 17.66 6.90 28.85
C LYS A 1037 16.48 7.08 27.90
N LYS A 1038 16.68 6.74 26.62
CA LYS A 1038 15.65 6.79 25.58
C LYS A 1038 14.87 5.47 25.49
N LYS A 1039 13.92 5.40 24.56
CA LYS A 1039 13.07 4.20 24.36
C LYS A 1039 13.81 3.02 23.73
N ASP A 1040 14.96 3.29 23.12
CA ASP A 1040 15.71 2.45 22.20
C ASP A 1040 17.21 2.36 22.52
N ARG A 1041 17.68 3.16 23.50
CA ARG A 1041 19.06 3.14 24.01
C ARG A 1041 19.14 3.60 25.46
N CYS A 1042 20.08 3.05 26.21
CA CYS A 1042 20.48 3.52 27.54
C CYS A 1042 21.71 4.45 27.46
N PRO A 1043 22.00 5.21 28.52
CA PRO A 1043 23.33 5.79 28.68
C PRO A 1043 24.41 4.71 28.79
N SER A 1044 25.61 5.01 28.32
CA SER A 1044 26.77 4.11 28.41
C SER A 1044 27.42 4.18 29.79
N HIS A 1045 27.97 3.06 30.26
CA HIS A 1045 28.88 3.06 31.41
C HIS A 1045 30.26 3.64 31.06
N GLY A 1046 30.65 3.66 29.77
CA GLY A 1046 31.97 4.07 29.32
C GLY A 1046 33.00 3.01 29.68
N ASP A 1047 34.18 3.42 30.13
CA ASP A 1047 35.25 2.50 30.57
C ASP A 1047 35.44 2.58 32.10
N ILE A 1048 34.35 2.85 32.83
CA ILE A 1048 34.39 3.16 34.28
C ILE A 1048 34.85 1.96 35.12
N ASP A 1049 34.67 0.73 34.64
CA ASP A 1049 35.17 -0.50 35.26
C ASP A 1049 36.65 -0.79 34.96
N GLU A 1050 37.25 -0.06 34.02
CA GLU A 1050 38.68 -0.10 33.68
C GLU A 1050 39.51 0.93 34.47
N GLU A 1051 38.89 2.03 34.92
CA GLU A 1051 39.54 2.98 35.85
C GLU A 1051 39.97 2.28 37.15
N ASP A 1052 41.02 2.81 37.80
CA ASP A 1052 41.48 2.28 39.09
C ASP A 1052 40.45 2.52 40.21
N GLN A 1053 40.23 1.50 41.06
CA GLN A 1053 39.21 1.55 42.11
C GLN A 1053 39.48 2.63 43.16
N PHE A 1054 40.74 2.81 43.55
CA PHE A 1054 41.13 3.85 44.51
C PHE A 1054 40.94 5.24 43.89
N LEU A 1055 41.36 5.45 42.63
CA LEU A 1055 41.21 6.73 41.94
C LEU A 1055 39.73 7.11 41.73
N ARG A 1056 38.84 6.15 41.47
CA ARG A 1056 37.39 6.40 41.44
C ARG A 1056 36.82 6.81 42.79
N TRP A 1057 37.19 6.12 43.88
CA TRP A 1057 36.73 6.48 45.23
C TRP A 1057 37.25 7.85 45.66
N MET A 1058 38.49 8.19 45.29
CA MET A 1058 39.09 9.51 45.50
C MET A 1058 38.30 10.61 44.75
N THR A 1059 37.89 10.35 43.51
CA THR A 1059 37.05 11.25 42.70
C THR A 1059 35.63 11.37 43.27
N GLU A 1060 35.04 10.27 43.75
CA GLU A 1060 33.75 10.25 44.46
C GLU A 1060 33.81 11.06 45.78
N TRP A 1061 34.92 10.99 46.53
CA TRP A 1061 35.15 11.79 47.74
C TRP A 1061 35.25 13.29 47.42
N ALA A 1062 36.06 13.66 46.43
CA ALA A 1062 36.23 15.04 46.03
C ALA A 1062 34.91 15.68 45.55
N THR A 1063 34.15 14.93 44.73
CA THR A 1063 32.83 15.36 44.24
C THR A 1063 31.85 15.57 45.39
N TYR A 1064 31.78 14.64 46.34
CA TYR A 1064 30.92 14.75 47.53
C TYR A 1064 31.29 15.96 48.41
N PHE A 1065 32.59 16.15 48.66
CA PHE A 1065 33.11 17.28 49.44
C PHE A 1065 32.76 18.63 48.80
N CYS A 1066 32.97 18.76 47.49
CA CYS A 1066 32.71 20.00 46.75
C CYS A 1066 31.24 20.34 46.59
N ASN A 1067 30.39 19.35 46.28
CA ASN A 1067 29.02 19.62 45.84
C ASN A 1067 28.01 19.70 46.98
N GLU A 1068 28.11 18.82 48.00
CA GLU A 1068 27.10 18.75 49.06
C GLU A 1068 27.46 19.64 50.25
N LYS A 1069 28.63 19.42 50.86
CA LYS A 1069 28.92 20.07 52.15
C LYS A 1069 29.49 21.48 52.04
N LYS A 1070 30.25 21.81 50.98
CA LYS A 1070 30.75 23.20 50.79
C LYS A 1070 29.59 24.21 50.74
N LYS A 1071 28.46 23.88 50.10
CA LYS A 1071 27.27 24.75 50.04
C LYS A 1071 26.57 24.90 51.39
N GLU A 1072 26.11 23.80 51.98
CA GLU A 1072 25.39 23.82 53.27
C GLU A 1072 26.18 24.56 54.37
N VAL A 1073 27.48 24.31 54.42
CA VAL A 1073 28.39 24.88 55.41
C VAL A 1073 28.71 26.35 55.11
N GLN A 1074 28.90 26.74 53.85
CA GLN A 1074 29.09 28.15 53.50
C GLN A 1074 27.83 28.97 53.78
N GLU A 1075 26.63 28.41 53.62
CA GLU A 1075 25.37 29.08 53.99
C GLU A 1075 25.21 29.24 55.52
N GLU A 1076 25.61 28.26 56.33
CA GLU A 1076 25.66 28.41 57.80
C GLU A 1076 26.73 29.44 58.25
N ILE A 1077 27.91 29.42 57.64
CA ILE A 1077 28.99 30.38 57.93
C ILE A 1077 28.61 31.80 57.49
N ASN A 1078 28.01 31.97 56.31
CA ASN A 1078 27.57 33.28 55.83
C ASN A 1078 26.47 33.88 56.74
N ARG A 1079 25.50 33.07 57.19
CA ARG A 1079 24.52 33.50 58.19
C ARG A 1079 25.18 33.94 59.51
N CYS A 1080 26.24 33.25 59.93
CA CYS A 1080 27.01 33.69 61.09
C CYS A 1080 27.82 34.97 60.83
N ARG A 1081 28.42 35.12 59.66
CA ARG A 1081 29.11 36.36 59.23
C ARG A 1081 28.15 37.56 59.24
N GLU A 1082 26.93 37.40 58.70
CA GLU A 1082 25.87 38.41 58.78
C GLU A 1082 25.47 38.74 60.23
N GLN A 1083 25.31 37.72 61.10
CA GLN A 1083 25.04 37.95 62.52
C GLN A 1083 26.18 38.69 63.24
N PHE A 1084 27.44 38.43 62.90
CA PHE A 1084 28.60 39.17 63.42
C PHE A 1084 28.67 40.61 62.87
N THR A 1085 28.11 40.89 61.69
CA THR A 1085 27.99 42.26 61.15
C THR A 1085 26.84 43.03 61.80
N GLN A 1086 25.71 42.37 62.12
CA GLN A 1086 24.52 43.00 62.69
C GLN A 1086 24.62 43.23 64.21
N ASN A 1087 25.15 42.26 64.95
CA ASN A 1087 25.37 42.38 66.39
C ASN A 1087 26.82 42.82 66.65
N LYS A 1088 27.01 43.98 67.31
CA LYS A 1088 28.33 44.52 67.68
C LYS A 1088 28.99 43.74 68.82
N TYR A 1089 29.32 42.47 68.60
CA TYR A 1089 30.09 41.67 69.56
C TYR A 1089 31.44 42.35 69.84
N SER A 1090 31.79 42.40 71.12
CA SER A 1090 32.92 43.17 71.62
C SER A 1090 34.10 42.29 72.02
N SER A 1091 33.86 41.02 72.35
CA SER A 1091 34.89 40.03 72.67
C SER A 1091 34.53 38.61 72.22
N VAL A 1092 35.53 37.73 72.19
CA VAL A 1092 35.39 36.31 71.82
C VAL A 1092 34.51 35.55 72.83
N ASP A 1093 34.47 35.97 74.09
CA ASP A 1093 33.69 35.31 75.15
C ASP A 1093 32.18 35.61 75.09
N GLU A 1094 31.77 36.67 74.40
CA GLU A 1094 30.37 36.89 74.02
C GLU A 1094 29.95 35.93 72.91
N ILE A 1095 30.85 35.69 71.94
CA ILE A 1095 30.61 34.79 70.79
C ILE A 1095 30.51 33.34 71.25
N LYS A 1096 31.38 32.88 72.18
CA LYS A 1096 31.34 31.53 72.79
C LYS A 1096 29.97 31.15 73.37
N LYS A 1097 29.15 32.14 73.76
CA LYS A 1097 27.81 31.95 74.34
C LYS A 1097 26.68 31.94 73.29
N GLY A 1098 26.96 32.34 72.05
CA GLY A 1098 25.98 32.44 70.96
C GLY A 1098 25.77 31.14 70.17
N SER A 1099 24.74 31.14 69.31
CA SER A 1099 24.44 30.06 68.36
C SER A 1099 25.61 29.79 67.40
N CYS A 1100 26.28 30.84 66.93
CA CYS A 1100 27.34 30.73 65.93
C CYS A 1100 28.62 30.05 66.43
N TYR A 1101 28.94 30.08 67.72
CA TYR A 1101 30.06 29.30 68.25
C TYR A 1101 29.83 27.79 68.07
N LYS A 1102 28.60 27.31 68.29
CA LYS A 1102 28.25 25.89 68.08
C LYS A 1102 28.33 25.49 66.60
N VAL A 1103 27.99 26.39 65.68
CA VAL A 1103 28.12 26.20 64.23
C VAL A 1103 29.61 26.13 63.84
N LEU A 1104 30.41 27.13 64.23
CA LEU A 1104 31.84 27.20 63.88
C LEU A 1104 32.67 26.08 64.51
N HIS A 1105 32.37 25.66 65.74
CA HIS A 1105 33.02 24.52 66.38
C HIS A 1105 32.67 23.20 65.67
N LYS A 1106 31.41 23.00 65.28
CA LYS A 1106 31.01 21.83 64.46
C LYS A 1106 31.69 21.85 63.10
N TYR A 1107 31.81 23.03 62.47
CA TYR A 1107 32.51 23.21 61.21
C TYR A 1107 34.00 22.89 61.32
N ASN A 1108 34.71 23.40 62.34
CA ASN A 1108 36.13 23.11 62.51
C ASN A 1108 36.40 21.62 62.77
N HIS A 1109 35.55 20.96 63.57
CA HIS A 1109 35.61 19.51 63.76
C HIS A 1109 35.33 18.73 62.45
N TRP A 1110 34.40 19.21 61.62
CA TRP A 1110 34.14 18.63 60.30
C TRP A 1110 35.33 18.82 59.34
N LEU A 1111 35.92 20.02 59.30
CA LEU A 1111 37.14 20.33 58.54
C LEU A 1111 38.31 19.43 58.96
N HIS A 1112 38.51 19.22 60.27
CA HIS A 1112 39.55 18.33 60.77
C HIS A 1112 39.46 16.93 60.17
N ASN A 1113 38.26 16.34 60.22
CA ASN A 1113 38.03 14.99 59.71
C ASN A 1113 38.23 14.91 58.19
N ARG A 1114 37.77 15.90 57.41
CA ARG A 1114 37.98 15.94 55.96
C ARG A 1114 39.44 16.23 55.56
N ASN A 1115 40.17 17.03 56.33
CA ASN A 1115 41.61 17.26 56.15
C ASN A 1115 42.43 15.97 56.35
N ASN A 1116 42.11 15.20 57.40
CA ASN A 1116 42.75 13.90 57.63
C ASN A 1116 42.40 12.89 56.52
N GLU A 1117 41.14 12.86 56.07
CA GLU A 1117 40.71 12.03 54.94
C GLU A 1117 41.44 12.39 53.63
N TRP A 1118 41.55 13.69 53.29
CA TRP A 1118 42.29 14.15 52.11
C TRP A 1118 43.77 13.79 52.18
N LYS A 1119 44.45 14.05 53.30
CA LYS A 1119 45.88 13.73 53.46
C LYS A 1119 46.18 12.24 53.31
N ASN A 1120 45.26 11.38 53.75
CA ASN A 1120 45.40 9.95 53.56
C ASN A 1120 45.24 9.58 52.06
N LEU A 1121 44.21 10.12 51.38
CA LEU A 1121 44.04 9.95 49.94
C LEU A 1121 45.24 10.48 49.14
N GLU A 1122 45.73 11.68 49.46
CA GLU A 1122 46.90 12.31 48.85
C GLU A 1122 48.15 11.43 49.06
N LYS A 1123 48.48 11.07 50.30
CA LYS A 1123 49.61 10.18 50.63
C LYS A 1123 49.55 8.86 49.88
N LYS A 1124 48.36 8.28 49.72
CA LYS A 1124 48.17 7.04 48.94
C LYS A 1124 48.33 7.27 47.44
N TYR A 1125 47.82 8.37 46.90
CA TYR A 1125 48.02 8.76 45.51
C TYR A 1125 49.51 8.97 45.22
N GLU A 1126 50.24 9.65 46.10
CA GLU A 1126 51.67 9.86 45.95
C GLU A 1126 52.44 8.54 46.00
N ALA A 1127 52.15 7.67 46.97
CA ALA A 1127 52.85 6.39 47.12
C ALA A 1127 52.67 5.43 45.93
N ASP A 1128 51.47 5.39 45.32
CA ASP A 1128 51.17 4.43 44.26
C ASP A 1128 51.44 4.98 42.83
N TYR A 1129 51.31 6.30 42.62
CA TYR A 1129 51.30 6.91 41.27
C TYR A 1129 52.40 7.94 40.99
N LYS A 1130 53.13 8.45 42.01
CA LYS A 1130 54.17 9.48 41.81
C LYS A 1130 55.51 8.92 41.29
N GLU A 1131 55.81 7.65 41.54
CA GLU A 1131 57.09 7.02 41.15
C GLU A 1131 57.03 6.18 39.84
N ASN A 1132 55.84 5.75 39.38
CA ASN A 1132 55.68 4.93 38.16
C ASN A 1132 55.45 5.75 36.88
N SER A 1133 56.33 6.72 36.61
CA SER A 1133 56.24 7.64 35.46
C SER A 1133 56.79 7.08 34.13
N SER A 1134 56.39 5.85 33.76
CA SER A 1134 56.90 5.18 32.54
C SER A 1134 55.84 4.73 31.52
N SER A 1135 54.53 4.88 31.81
CA SER A 1135 53.49 4.80 30.77
C SER A 1135 52.20 5.57 31.15
N THR A 1136 51.80 6.50 30.27
CA THR A 1136 50.63 7.40 30.37
C THR A 1136 50.81 8.62 31.30
N SER A 1137 50.32 9.78 30.86
CA SER A 1137 50.47 11.08 31.53
C SER A 1137 49.51 11.23 32.71
N MET A 1138 49.82 10.62 33.85
CA MET A 1138 49.13 10.90 35.11
C MET A 1138 49.52 12.31 35.64
N PRO A 1139 48.60 13.06 36.26
CA PRO A 1139 48.89 14.37 36.84
C PRO A 1139 49.89 14.29 38.01
N GLN A 1140 50.71 15.34 38.15
CA GLN A 1140 51.86 15.39 39.06
C GLN A 1140 51.52 15.29 40.55
N ASN A 1141 50.27 15.56 40.95
CA ASN A 1141 49.79 15.44 42.33
C ASN A 1141 48.29 15.13 42.38
N ALA A 1142 47.82 14.78 43.58
CA ALA A 1142 46.45 14.45 43.90
C ALA A 1142 45.44 15.55 43.52
N GLN A 1143 45.76 16.82 43.84
CA GLN A 1143 44.93 17.98 43.53
C GLN A 1143 44.70 18.12 42.02
N LYS A 1144 45.77 18.12 41.22
CA LYS A 1144 45.69 18.28 39.76
C LYS A 1144 44.93 17.12 39.10
N TYR A 1145 45.04 15.90 39.63
CA TYR A 1145 44.23 14.76 39.17
C TYR A 1145 42.73 15.00 39.36
N ILE A 1146 42.34 15.50 40.54
CA ILE A 1146 40.94 15.85 40.82
C ILE A 1146 40.47 17.02 39.96
N ASP A 1147 41.29 18.06 39.77
CA ASP A 1147 40.97 19.22 38.92
C ASP A 1147 40.74 18.81 37.45
N GLU A 1148 41.51 17.86 36.92
CA GLU A 1148 41.36 17.33 35.56
C GLU A 1148 40.17 16.35 35.41
N LYS A 1149 39.78 15.65 36.49
CA LYS A 1149 38.71 14.62 36.45
C LYS A 1149 37.34 15.11 36.91
N CYS A 1150 37.26 16.21 37.66
CA CYS A 1150 36.01 16.75 38.18
C CYS A 1150 35.85 18.24 37.83
N ASN A 1151 35.26 18.51 36.66
CA ASN A 1151 35.04 19.87 36.14
C ASN A 1151 34.25 20.81 37.09
N ASP A 1152 33.38 20.24 37.93
CA ASP A 1152 32.59 20.99 38.93
C ASP A 1152 33.33 21.17 40.27
N CYS A 1153 34.41 20.41 40.52
CA CYS A 1153 35.20 20.46 41.75
C CYS A 1153 36.15 21.67 41.77
N LYS A 1154 35.63 22.90 41.67
CA LYS A 1154 36.40 24.14 41.93
C LYS A 1154 36.63 24.33 43.44
N CYS A 1155 37.30 23.35 44.04
CA CYS A 1155 37.77 23.35 45.41
C CYS A 1155 39.29 23.32 45.37
N ASN A 1156 39.91 24.44 45.72
CA ASN A 1156 41.29 24.38 46.20
C ASN A 1156 41.23 23.71 47.58
N PHE A 1157 41.57 22.41 47.64
CA PHE A 1157 41.54 21.66 48.90
C PHE A 1157 42.63 22.18 49.84
N ASP A 1158 43.79 22.58 49.31
CA ASP A 1158 44.91 23.17 50.05
C ASP A 1158 44.53 24.48 50.76
N GLU A 1159 43.81 25.40 50.09
CA GLU A 1159 43.33 26.66 50.70
C GLU A 1159 42.34 26.43 51.86
N ILE A 1160 41.61 25.31 51.84
CA ILE A 1160 40.71 24.91 52.93
C ILE A 1160 41.50 24.27 54.08
N ILE A 1161 42.60 23.58 53.77
CA ILE A 1161 43.52 22.96 54.74
C ILE A 1161 44.34 24.02 55.49
N GLU A 1162 44.72 25.13 54.85
CA GLU A 1162 45.41 26.26 55.52
C GLU A 1162 44.52 26.99 56.53
N LYS A 1163 43.20 27.02 56.34
CA LYS A 1163 42.23 27.70 57.21
C LYS A 1163 41.78 26.86 58.41
N TYR A 1164 42.31 25.64 58.58
CA TYR A 1164 41.97 24.73 59.67
C TYR A 1164 42.62 25.13 61.00
N ASP A 1165 41.81 25.24 62.07
CA ASP A 1165 42.29 25.56 63.41
C ASP A 1165 42.91 24.34 64.10
N LYS A 1166 44.26 24.28 64.12
CA LYS A 1166 45.04 23.24 64.78
C LYS A 1166 44.75 23.08 66.28
N SER A 1167 44.17 24.08 66.95
CA SER A 1167 43.78 23.99 68.37
C SER A 1167 42.44 23.26 68.60
N GLY A 1168 41.72 22.91 67.54
CA GLY A 1168 40.49 22.11 67.57
C GLY A 1168 39.22 22.86 67.98
N ASN A 1169 39.34 23.92 68.78
CA ASN A 1169 38.21 24.66 69.36
C ASN A 1169 37.54 25.68 68.42
N GLY A 1170 38.16 26.00 67.27
CA GLY A 1170 37.62 26.92 66.26
C GLY A 1170 37.81 28.41 66.58
N ILE A 1171 38.58 28.75 67.61
CA ILE A 1171 38.82 30.13 68.05
C ILE A 1171 39.64 30.91 67.02
N SER A 1172 40.60 30.31 66.31
CA SER A 1172 41.36 31.05 65.29
C SER A 1172 40.52 31.43 64.06
N ILE A 1173 39.51 30.62 63.73
CA ILE A 1173 38.49 30.93 62.70
C ILE A 1173 37.58 32.08 63.17
N ILE A 1174 37.25 32.15 64.46
CA ILE A 1174 36.50 33.29 65.04
C ILE A 1174 37.35 34.57 65.00
N HIS A 1175 38.64 34.48 65.34
CA HIS A 1175 39.56 35.61 65.31
C HIS A 1175 39.74 36.19 63.90
N SER A 1176 39.80 35.35 62.85
CA SER A 1176 39.92 35.83 61.47
C SER A 1176 38.67 36.58 61.01
N PHE A 1177 37.46 36.08 61.32
CA PHE A 1177 36.21 36.78 61.00
C PHE A 1177 36.05 38.13 61.72
N ILE A 1178 36.42 38.22 63.01
CA ILE A 1178 36.40 39.50 63.74
C ILE A 1178 37.38 40.50 63.11
N LYS A 1179 38.60 40.04 62.78
CA LYS A 1179 39.65 40.87 62.18
C LYS A 1179 39.30 41.36 60.77
N GLU A 1180 38.53 40.58 60.01
CA GLU A 1180 38.03 40.92 58.67
C GLU A 1180 36.98 42.05 58.69
N HIS A 1181 36.26 42.26 59.80
CA HIS A 1181 35.13 43.21 59.87
C HIS A 1181 35.31 44.35 60.88
N HIS A 1182 36.21 44.22 61.85
CA HIS A 1182 36.55 45.27 62.83
C HIS A 1182 38.08 45.44 62.97
N PRO A 1183 38.78 45.94 61.94
CA PRO A 1183 40.25 45.99 61.90
C PRO A 1183 40.89 46.86 62.99
N GLU A 1184 40.15 47.78 63.61
CA GLU A 1184 40.64 48.67 64.68
C GLU A 1184 40.63 48.03 66.08
N LYS A 1185 39.98 46.88 66.28
CA LYS A 1185 40.02 46.15 67.56
C LYS A 1185 41.16 45.14 67.56
N ARG A 1186 42.31 45.52 68.15
CA ARG A 1186 43.31 44.54 68.61
C ARG A 1186 42.74 43.77 69.81
N CYS A 1187 42.73 42.45 69.73
CA CYS A 1187 42.75 41.60 70.92
C CYS A 1187 44.22 41.31 71.24
N ASP A 1188 44.69 41.79 72.40
CA ASP A 1188 46.01 41.43 72.91
C ASP A 1188 46.05 39.95 73.33
N GLN A 1189 47.26 39.36 73.32
CA GLN A 1189 47.45 37.93 73.56
C GLN A 1189 47.45 37.58 75.05
N GLU A 1190 46.88 36.41 75.33
CA GLU A 1190 47.10 35.47 76.45
C GLU A 1190 47.92 35.93 77.67
N THR A 1191 47.31 35.79 78.85
CA THR A 1191 48.05 35.41 80.07
C THR A 1191 47.64 34.01 80.52
N SER A 1192 48.59 33.09 80.44
CA SER A 1192 48.47 31.72 80.95
C SER A 1192 48.33 31.68 82.48
N VAL A 1193 47.48 30.80 83.00
CA VAL A 1193 47.66 30.20 84.33
C VAL A 1193 47.40 28.70 84.21
N ASN A 1194 48.44 27.90 84.50
CA ASN A 1194 48.31 26.46 84.72
C ASN A 1194 47.65 26.23 86.08
N GLU A 1195 46.78 25.22 86.19
CA GLU A 1195 46.79 24.27 87.32
C GLU A 1195 45.89 23.06 87.01
N ASP A 1196 46.51 22.07 86.35
CA ASP A 1196 46.84 20.75 86.91
C ASP A 1196 45.91 20.03 87.92
N ILE A 1197 46.11 18.70 87.97
CA ILE A 1197 45.80 17.77 89.08
C ILE A 1197 44.37 17.17 89.21
N LYS A 1198 44.30 15.96 88.63
CA LYS A 1198 43.83 14.67 89.20
C LYS A 1198 42.35 14.41 89.52
N ALA A 1199 41.92 13.27 88.99
CA ALA A 1199 40.80 12.47 89.46
C ALA A 1199 40.96 11.98 90.92
N PRO A 1200 39.84 11.83 91.64
CA PRO A 1200 39.69 10.87 92.73
C PRO A 1200 38.93 9.61 92.28
N GLU A 1201 39.58 8.46 92.47
CA GLU A 1201 38.96 7.16 92.80
C GLU A 1201 38.21 7.25 94.15
N LYS A 1202 37.39 6.31 94.64
CA LYS A 1202 36.67 5.09 94.18
C LYS A 1202 35.78 4.64 95.36
N ASP A 1203 34.60 4.07 95.08
CA ASP A 1203 33.88 3.08 95.93
C ASP A 1203 33.47 3.54 97.37
N PRO A 1204 32.55 2.86 98.11
CA PRO A 1204 32.36 1.40 98.18
C PRO A 1204 30.95 0.87 97.87
N SER A 1205 30.89 -0.45 97.72
CA SER A 1205 29.75 -1.23 97.23
C SER A 1205 28.55 -1.29 98.18
N SER A 1206 27.37 -1.48 97.56
CA SER A 1206 26.16 -1.97 98.22
C SER A 1206 25.41 -2.96 97.31
N ASP A 1207 25.69 -4.24 97.48
CA ASP A 1207 24.79 -5.37 97.16
C ASP A 1207 24.35 -6.00 98.50
N PRO A 1208 23.25 -6.80 98.62
CA PRO A 1208 22.18 -7.17 97.67
C PRO A 1208 20.79 -6.71 98.27
N PRO A 1209 19.61 -7.40 98.19
CA PRO A 1209 19.12 -8.49 97.32
C PRO A 1209 17.68 -8.35 96.74
N SER A 1210 17.38 -9.21 95.76
CA SER A 1210 16.10 -9.94 95.54
C SER A 1210 14.71 -9.26 95.63
N ILE A 1211 14.17 -8.95 94.43
CA ILE A 1211 12.80 -9.26 93.95
C ILE A 1211 11.59 -8.53 94.61
N GLY A 1212 10.97 -7.64 93.82
CA GLY A 1212 9.57 -7.19 93.95
C GLY A 1212 9.40 -5.66 93.92
N PRO A 1213 8.18 -5.10 93.69
CA PRO A 1213 6.95 -5.72 93.20
C PRO A 1213 6.59 -5.27 91.75
N GLN A 1214 6.10 -6.19 90.90
CA GLN A 1214 5.51 -5.85 89.58
C GLN A 1214 4.10 -5.29 89.75
N PRO A 1215 3.79 -4.08 89.22
CA PRO A 1215 2.55 -3.89 88.43
C PRO A 1215 2.61 -2.70 87.44
N PRO A 1216 1.54 -2.41 86.68
CA PRO A 1216 0.88 -3.31 85.75
C PRO A 1216 0.98 -2.80 84.30
N SER A 1217 0.99 -3.73 83.34
CA SER A 1217 1.00 -3.47 81.89
C SER A 1217 -0.32 -2.87 81.38
N LEU A 1218 -0.32 -2.32 80.14
CA LEU A 1218 -1.46 -2.18 79.19
C LEU A 1218 -1.01 -1.32 77.96
N PRO A 1219 -1.51 -1.55 76.72
CA PRO A 1219 -1.58 -2.84 76.03
C PRO A 1219 -1.04 -2.83 74.58
N GLU A 1220 -0.76 -4.02 74.04
CA GLU A 1220 -0.65 -4.25 72.60
C GLU A 1220 -2.02 -4.12 71.91
N TYR A 1221 -2.05 -3.85 70.59
CA TYR A 1221 -3.22 -4.19 69.80
C TYR A 1221 -2.86 -4.77 68.43
N ASP A 1222 -3.15 -6.05 68.30
CA ASP A 1222 -3.09 -6.86 67.09
C ASP A 1222 -4.27 -6.53 66.15
N SER A 1223 -4.26 -7.15 64.99
CA SER A 1223 -5.33 -7.30 64.03
C SER A 1223 -6.69 -7.79 64.60
N THR A 1224 -7.73 -7.57 63.79
CA THR A 1224 -9.07 -8.18 63.78
C THR A 1224 -10.23 -7.58 64.61
N ASN A 1225 -11.06 -6.81 63.89
CA ASN A 1225 -12.54 -6.76 63.85
C ASN A 1225 -13.41 -6.67 65.13
N ASP A 1226 -14.25 -5.62 65.23
CA ASP A 1226 -15.73 -5.62 65.47
C ASP A 1226 -16.30 -4.18 65.80
N ILE A 1227 -17.59 -3.76 65.68
CA ILE A 1227 -18.85 -4.36 65.15
C ILE A 1227 -19.96 -3.30 64.74
N LEU A 1228 -20.82 -3.66 63.77
CA LEU A 1228 -22.25 -3.28 63.48
C LEU A 1228 -22.84 -1.84 63.29
N LYS A 1229 -23.68 -1.76 62.22
CA LYS A 1229 -25.02 -1.09 62.05
C LYS A 1229 -25.07 0.45 61.93
N THR A 1230 -25.66 1.06 60.88
CA THR A 1230 -26.98 0.76 60.27
C THR A 1230 -27.15 1.18 58.78
N THR A 1231 -27.71 0.26 57.97
CA THR A 1231 -28.81 0.44 56.98
C THR A 1231 -28.61 1.14 55.60
N ILE A 1232 -28.41 0.30 54.55
CA ILE A 1232 -29.16 0.19 53.25
C ILE A 1232 -29.56 1.51 52.52
N PRO A 1233 -29.13 1.76 51.25
CA PRO A 1233 -29.78 1.08 50.09
C PRO A 1233 -28.95 0.71 48.83
N VAL A 1234 -29.47 -0.30 48.13
CA VAL A 1234 -29.43 -0.58 46.66
C VAL A 1234 -28.08 -0.44 45.93
N GLY A 1235 -27.45 -1.59 45.65
CA GLY A 1235 -26.27 -1.71 44.76
C GLY A 1235 -25.82 -3.16 44.53
N ILE A 1236 -26.00 -4.02 45.53
CA ILE A 1236 -25.98 -5.49 45.36
C ILE A 1236 -27.40 -5.94 45.01
N ALA A 1237 -27.69 -6.08 43.72
CA ALA A 1237 -28.97 -6.62 43.24
C ALA A 1237 -28.84 -7.76 42.21
N LEU A 1238 -27.64 -8.01 41.62
CA LEU A 1238 -27.51 -8.95 40.49
C LEU A 1238 -26.24 -9.86 40.48
N ALA A 1239 -25.55 -10.05 41.61
CA ALA A 1239 -24.40 -10.98 41.67
C ALA A 1239 -24.43 -12.00 42.84
N LEU A 1240 -25.23 -11.78 43.89
CA LEU A 1240 -25.41 -12.74 45.00
C LEU A 1240 -26.80 -13.43 45.01
N GLY A 1241 -27.65 -13.12 44.02
CA GLY A 1241 -29.04 -13.63 43.94
C GLY A 1241 -29.22 -15.06 43.40
N SER A 1242 -28.16 -15.88 43.27
CA SER A 1242 -28.28 -17.19 42.60
C SER A 1242 -27.54 -18.37 43.24
N ILE A 1243 -26.85 -18.19 44.37
CA ILE A 1243 -26.24 -19.31 45.11
C ILE A 1243 -27.13 -19.81 46.27
N ALA A 1244 -28.16 -19.06 46.66
CA ALA A 1244 -29.07 -19.41 47.77
C ALA A 1244 -30.55 -19.61 47.37
N PHE A 1245 -30.88 -19.75 46.07
CA PHE A 1245 -32.25 -20.10 45.62
C PHE A 1245 -32.39 -21.53 45.07
N LEU A 1246 -31.34 -22.36 45.20
CA LEU A 1246 -31.36 -23.75 44.73
C LEU A 1246 -31.04 -24.81 45.79
N PHE A 1247 -31.31 -24.48 47.06
CA PHE A 1247 -31.81 -25.42 48.06
C PHE A 1247 -32.66 -24.66 49.10
N MET A 1248 -33.98 -24.79 49.27
CA MET A 1248 -35.06 -25.46 48.52
C MET A 1248 -36.39 -24.79 48.93
N LYS A 1249 -37.40 -24.82 48.05
CA LYS A 1249 -38.84 -24.57 48.32
C LYS A 1249 -39.29 -23.13 48.53
#